data_AF-A0A0Q7CXB7-F1
#
_entry.id   AF-A0A0Q7CXB7-F1
#
_cell.length_a   1.000
_cell.length_b   1.000
_cell.length_c   1.000
_cell.angle_alpha   90.00
_cell.angle_beta   90.00
_cell.angle_gamma   90.00
#
_symmetry.space_group_name_H-M   'P 1'
#
loop_
_entity.id
_entity.type
_entity.pdbx_description
1 polymer ?
#
loop_
_entity_poly.entity_id
_entity_poly.type
_entity_poly.pdbx_seq_one_letter_code
_entity_poly.pdbx_strand_id
1 'polypeptide(L)'
;MRSARIEAGAVRASDVLLGVLRGRCGVLACTVAVLVAACGGGGTTSDVDGQPSPVRAELTGIVTPGYVVENNEPGSSPIQGRIVVSAKGSRGIIRSSDNYGAGQANEHRTGLTDLDPPYMLRNALVDGSFLVSVATEPGRANVTALTTLLVAQLLGADPASAFDSYSGSATANIARITDARIAEAQTAVTAYLQDVLGVEVQSGTASFTQAVFEARDGDPMYDTMVALNARLTADGITLTDLSQTLAAQARLCLAESITVTVGGQPSRFCTATKNGLPETADPTVMAYVVTDPNGATLTLRLRGNDLLTERYVTAEGVAYDCSAAGCTGLVLGTPAGDLSRAATFTDARIGSAVLNGSLTLPAPGPAIPVLPCDNNRYALVYPDFSLAAECIDASDPFGIGGMFGGNAGLPRTAVTFGGALSVYFEEGNLLSITALRPYTDPGTGQPVIFKCVGAECAGAVLGAPELNYDYGPELTLRSLTLTGVQLRALNADGTPATLTDAATLQGSFLTIEYIDPAEFSPQPNDCLGTTDHFFGQVSFGAQTVTDICPAPGSKTTTQSGAGDLDIDVFGSVPIGMNPRVLLQIRGGVVTRIDASGMSYSGGNFLCTSDCSNVVVGAPNGAGERTVTFNGAVLHEIEPADLPGNRTVTLNGSFIAPPP
;
A
#
# COMPACT_ATOMS: atom_id res chain seq x y z
N MET A 1 -36.33 -8.97 54.94
CA MET A 1 -37.20 -8.20 55.87
C MET A 1 -37.27 -6.76 55.39
N ARG A 2 -38.50 -6.23 55.32
CA ARG A 2 -38.94 -4.86 54.95
C ARG A 2 -38.99 -4.46 53.46
N SER A 3 -40.24 -4.52 52.99
CA SER A 3 -40.91 -3.93 51.82
C SER A 3 -40.67 -2.43 51.57
N ALA A 4 -40.81 -2.02 50.31
CA ALA A 4 -41.92 -1.16 49.89
C ALA A 4 -42.19 -1.31 48.37
N ARG A 5 -43.44 -1.62 48.03
CA ARG A 5 -44.08 -1.52 46.71
C ARG A 5 -44.57 -0.08 46.49
N ILE A 6 -44.60 0.37 45.24
CA ILE A 6 -45.74 1.16 44.70
C ILE A 6 -46.11 0.55 43.35
N GLU A 7 -47.41 0.31 43.18
CA GLU A 7 -48.08 -0.32 42.04
C GLU A 7 -48.72 0.73 41.10
N ALA A 8 -48.95 0.26 39.87
CA ALA A 8 -50.16 0.43 39.05
C ALA A 8 -50.36 1.66 38.14
N GLY A 9 -50.64 1.35 36.87
CA GLY A 9 -51.35 2.18 35.91
C GLY A 9 -51.30 1.56 34.51
N ALA A 10 -52.32 0.79 34.13
CA ALA A 10 -52.38 -0.04 32.93
C ALA A 10 -53.49 0.41 31.96
N VAL A 11 -53.36 0.01 30.67
CA VAL A 11 -54.45 -0.26 29.69
C VAL A 11 -55.07 1.00 29.02
N ARG A 12 -55.25 1.13 27.69
CA ARG A 12 -55.94 0.24 26.72
C ARG A 12 -55.71 0.69 25.26
N ALA A 13 -55.85 -0.28 24.36
CA ALA A 13 -55.84 -0.19 22.91
C ALA A 13 -57.08 0.48 22.27
N SER A 14 -56.97 0.84 20.99
CA SER A 14 -58.08 0.97 20.04
C SER A 14 -57.58 0.71 18.61
N ASP A 15 -58.14 -0.32 17.98
CA ASP A 15 -58.00 -0.75 16.59
C ASP A 15 -58.70 0.19 15.57
N VAL A 16 -58.41 -0.03 14.27
CA VAL A 16 -59.36 -0.20 13.14
C VAL A 16 -59.05 0.56 11.83
N LEU A 17 -58.66 -0.25 10.83
CA LEU A 17 -58.97 -0.29 9.38
C LEU A 17 -58.55 0.79 8.33
N LEU A 18 -57.65 0.34 7.44
CA LEU A 18 -57.82 0.03 6.00
C LEU A 18 -58.69 0.93 5.08
N GLY A 19 -58.11 1.33 3.92
CA GLY A 19 -58.87 1.89 2.80
C GLY A 19 -58.13 2.33 1.51
N VAL A 20 -57.24 1.50 0.96
CA VAL A 20 -57.11 1.13 -0.48
C VAL A 20 -57.52 2.10 -1.62
N LEU A 21 -56.54 2.40 -2.49
CA LEU A 21 -56.53 2.56 -3.98
C LEU A 21 -57.47 3.58 -4.70
N ARG A 22 -56.87 4.53 -5.43
CA ARG A 22 -56.86 4.63 -6.93
C ARG A 22 -56.60 6.07 -7.41
N GLY A 23 -55.75 6.19 -8.44
CA GLY A 23 -56.13 7.01 -9.61
C GLY A 23 -55.23 8.18 -10.03
N ARG A 24 -54.23 7.85 -10.87
CA ARG A 24 -53.94 8.45 -12.19
C ARG A 24 -53.79 9.97 -12.40
N CYS A 25 -52.63 10.30 -12.99
CA CYS A 25 -52.41 11.12 -14.20
C CYS A 25 -52.78 12.61 -14.21
N GLY A 26 -51.77 13.43 -14.52
CA GLY A 26 -51.82 14.20 -15.78
C GLY A 26 -51.52 15.70 -15.74
N VAL A 27 -50.32 16.07 -16.21
CA VAL A 27 -50.01 17.10 -17.23
C VAL A 27 -50.35 18.59 -16.97
N LEU A 28 -49.27 19.39 -16.84
CA LEU A 28 -48.92 20.66 -17.52
C LEU A 28 -50.04 21.56 -18.10
N ALA A 29 -49.96 22.89 -17.82
CA ALA A 29 -49.40 23.90 -18.75
C ALA A 29 -49.75 25.37 -18.40
N CYS A 30 -48.71 26.22 -18.49
CA CYS A 30 -48.60 27.57 -19.09
C CYS A 30 -49.56 28.73 -18.76
N THR A 31 -49.00 29.94 -18.61
CA THR A 31 -48.99 31.10 -19.57
C THR A 31 -48.92 32.42 -18.76
N VAL A 32 -47.79 33.15 -18.65
CA VAL A 32 -47.18 34.18 -19.52
C VAL A 32 -47.96 35.50 -19.67
N ALA A 33 -47.20 36.61 -19.54
CA ALA A 33 -47.31 37.95 -20.17
C ALA A 33 -47.75 39.12 -19.26
N VAL A 34 -47.34 40.38 -19.41
CA VAL A 34 -46.36 41.19 -20.19
C VAL A 34 -46.60 42.64 -19.68
N LEU A 35 -45.61 43.55 -19.63
CA LEU A 35 -45.80 44.94 -20.08
C LEU A 35 -44.48 45.70 -20.29
N VAL A 36 -44.55 46.65 -21.22
CA VAL A 36 -43.51 47.17 -22.10
C VAL A 36 -43.26 48.66 -21.82
N ALA A 37 -41.99 49.05 -21.92
CA ALA A 37 -41.37 50.34 -22.30
C ALA A 37 -41.83 51.70 -21.72
N ALA A 38 -40.85 52.50 -21.32
CA ALA A 38 -40.75 53.92 -21.70
C ALA A 38 -39.28 54.39 -21.73
N CYS A 39 -38.89 55.06 -22.83
CA CYS A 39 -37.62 55.75 -23.00
C CYS A 39 -37.71 57.22 -22.57
N GLY A 40 -36.56 57.79 -22.19
CA GLY A 40 -36.29 59.22 -22.01
C GLY A 40 -35.98 59.54 -20.54
N GLY A 41 -34.92 60.25 -20.15
CA GLY A 41 -33.81 60.90 -20.82
C GLY A 41 -33.03 61.66 -19.72
N GLY A 42 -31.70 61.76 -19.87
CA GLY A 42 -30.77 62.73 -19.27
C GLY A 42 -30.97 63.26 -17.83
N GLY A 43 -29.92 63.12 -17.01
CA GLY A 43 -29.60 64.09 -15.96
C GLY A 43 -29.35 63.54 -14.56
N THR A 44 -28.06 63.35 -14.25
CA THR A 44 -27.37 63.63 -12.97
C THR A 44 -28.02 63.30 -11.62
N THR A 45 -27.21 62.57 -10.84
CA THR A 45 -27.10 62.54 -9.36
C THR A 45 -28.32 62.05 -8.58
N SER A 46 -28.30 60.76 -8.26
CA SER A 46 -28.99 60.25 -7.08
C SER A 46 -28.27 59.01 -6.57
N ASP A 47 -28.02 59.03 -5.27
CA ASP A 47 -27.46 57.99 -4.43
C ASP A 47 -27.93 56.59 -4.82
N VAL A 48 -26.97 55.70 -5.08
CA VAL A 48 -27.21 54.27 -5.06
C VAL A 48 -26.69 53.78 -3.71
N ASP A 49 -27.64 53.48 -2.83
CA ASP A 49 -27.44 52.63 -1.66
C ASP A 49 -26.51 51.48 -2.04
N GLY A 50 -25.32 51.47 -1.44
CA GLY A 50 -24.36 50.39 -1.63
C GLY A 50 -24.99 49.09 -1.14
N GLN A 51 -25.37 48.23 -2.08
CA GLN A 51 -25.51 46.80 -1.80
C GLN A 51 -24.20 46.36 -1.13
N PRO A 52 -24.23 45.77 0.09
CA PRO A 52 -23.02 45.23 0.68
C PRO A 52 -22.47 44.18 -0.29
N SER A 53 -21.19 44.34 -0.65
CA SER A 53 -20.46 43.33 -1.44
C SER A 53 -20.74 41.94 -0.85
N PRO A 54 -21.02 40.91 -1.67
CA PRO A 54 -21.23 39.57 -1.16
C PRO A 54 -20.02 39.18 -0.31
N VAL A 55 -20.27 38.84 0.96
CA VAL A 55 -19.24 38.37 1.89
C VAL A 55 -18.58 37.16 1.23
N ARG A 56 -17.31 37.30 0.80
CA ARG A 56 -16.55 36.17 0.28
C ARG A 56 -16.40 35.16 1.41
N ALA A 57 -16.78 33.90 1.15
CA ALA A 57 -16.48 32.81 2.06
C ALA A 57 -14.96 32.73 2.23
N GLU A 58 -14.49 32.77 3.48
CA GLU A 58 -13.09 32.88 3.84
C GLU A 58 -12.80 32.04 5.08
N LEU A 59 -11.54 31.64 5.24
CA LEU A 59 -10.99 31.11 6.49
C LEU A 59 -10.08 32.15 7.11
N THR A 60 -10.24 32.35 8.41
CA THR A 60 -9.38 33.20 9.24
C THR A 60 -8.89 32.42 10.45
N GLY A 61 -7.75 32.79 11.01
CA GLY A 61 -7.29 32.13 12.23
C GLY A 61 -5.84 32.41 12.55
N ILE A 62 -5.31 31.64 13.49
CA ILE A 62 -3.95 31.80 14.00
C ILE A 62 -3.05 30.70 13.41
N VAL A 63 -1.87 31.11 12.95
CA VAL A 63 -0.76 30.23 12.59
C VAL A 63 0.34 30.40 13.61
N THR A 64 0.66 29.35 14.35
CA THR A 64 1.80 29.37 15.27
C THR A 64 2.28 27.95 15.58
N PRO A 65 3.59 27.70 15.60
CA PRO A 65 4.11 26.43 16.06
C PRO A 65 4.17 26.36 17.60
N GLY A 66 4.00 27.48 18.33
CA GLY A 66 4.11 27.52 19.80
C GLY A 66 5.53 27.77 20.32
N TYR A 67 6.42 28.38 19.54
CA TYR A 67 7.70 28.91 19.99
C TYR A 67 8.06 30.19 19.22
N VAL A 68 8.90 31.02 19.83
CA VAL A 68 9.52 32.17 19.16
C VAL A 68 10.71 31.65 18.35
N VAL A 69 10.79 32.01 17.06
CA VAL A 69 11.99 31.77 16.26
C VAL A 69 13.07 32.74 16.75
N GLU A 70 13.72 32.41 17.88
CA GLU A 70 14.83 33.17 18.42
C GLU A 70 16.06 32.93 17.55
N ASN A 71 16.25 33.78 16.54
CA ASN A 71 17.53 34.23 16.00
C ASN A 71 17.27 35.10 14.78
N ASN A 72 17.13 36.41 14.99
CA ASN A 72 17.53 37.39 13.98
C ASN A 72 18.17 38.56 14.72
N GLU A 73 19.45 38.79 14.46
CA GLU A 73 20.14 40.00 14.91
C GLU A 73 19.35 41.24 14.45
N PRO A 74 19.37 42.34 15.21
CA PRO A 74 18.74 43.59 14.79
C PRO A 74 19.54 44.17 13.61
N GLY A 75 19.15 43.81 12.37
CA GLY A 75 19.72 44.35 11.14
C GLY A 75 19.98 43.35 10.01
N SER A 76 19.84 42.05 10.23
CA SER A 76 20.01 41.00 9.20
C SER A 76 18.72 40.18 9.10
N SER A 77 17.81 40.58 8.21
CA SER A 77 16.54 39.87 8.00
C SER A 77 16.71 38.75 6.97
N PRO A 78 16.30 37.53 7.32
CA PRO A 78 15.38 36.82 6.46
C PRO A 78 14.14 36.48 7.29
N ILE A 79 12.97 36.92 6.81
CA ILE A 79 11.63 36.59 7.34
C ILE A 79 11.23 37.37 8.62
N GLN A 80 10.98 38.67 8.48
CA GLN A 80 9.88 39.27 9.25
C GLN A 80 8.56 38.95 8.52
N GLY A 81 7.71 38.11 9.11
CA GLY A 81 6.24 38.26 8.99
C GLY A 81 5.54 37.79 7.71
N ARG A 82 6.09 36.88 6.90
CA ARG A 82 5.33 36.28 5.79
C ARG A 82 4.72 34.94 6.20
N ILE A 83 3.46 34.97 6.63
CA ILE A 83 2.64 33.77 6.76
C ILE A 83 1.95 33.50 5.42
N VAL A 84 2.28 32.35 4.83
CA VAL A 84 1.60 31.84 3.63
C VAL A 84 0.76 30.64 4.03
N VAL A 85 -0.57 30.80 4.03
CA VAL A 85 -1.48 29.67 4.26
C VAL A 85 -2.10 29.27 2.94
N SER A 86 -1.89 28.01 2.56
CA SER A 86 -2.57 27.39 1.42
C SER A 86 -3.77 26.61 1.92
N ALA A 87 -4.96 26.89 1.38
CA ALA A 87 -6.17 26.11 1.58
C ALA A 87 -6.49 25.30 0.32
N LYS A 88 -6.91 24.06 0.50
CA LYS A 88 -7.32 23.16 -0.57
C LYS A 88 -8.72 22.64 -0.29
N GLY A 89 -9.63 22.80 -1.24
CA GLY A 89 -11.00 22.25 -1.16
C GLY A 89 -11.06 20.79 -1.63
N SER A 90 -12.19 20.13 -1.43
CA SER A 90 -12.40 18.71 -1.79
C SER A 90 -12.19 18.39 -3.27
N ARG A 91 -12.22 19.39 -4.16
CA ARG A 91 -11.88 19.25 -5.59
C ARG A 91 -10.38 19.33 -5.90
N GLY A 92 -9.53 19.58 -4.91
CA GLY A 92 -8.08 19.68 -5.07
C GLY A 92 -7.56 21.04 -5.56
N ILE A 93 -8.44 22.02 -5.77
CA ILE A 93 -8.05 23.39 -6.11
C ILE A 93 -7.37 24.03 -4.90
N ILE A 94 -6.21 24.64 -5.10
CA ILE A 94 -5.44 25.34 -4.06
C ILE A 94 -5.68 26.85 -4.17
N ARG A 95 -5.90 27.49 -3.02
CA ARG A 95 -5.86 28.94 -2.84
C ARG A 95 -4.85 29.27 -1.75
N SER A 96 -3.95 30.20 -2.01
CA SER A 96 -3.00 30.67 -1.00
C SER A 96 -3.32 32.10 -0.62
N SER A 97 -3.24 32.41 0.67
CA SER A 97 -3.15 33.79 1.13
C SER A 97 -1.71 34.16 1.41
N ASP A 98 -1.32 35.33 0.93
CA ASP A 98 -0.11 36.03 1.32
C ASP A 98 -0.56 37.23 2.17
N ASN A 99 -0.53 37.11 3.49
CA ASN A 99 -0.78 38.27 4.34
C ASN A 99 0.52 39.07 4.50
N TYR A 100 0.48 40.31 4.00
CA TYR A 100 1.49 41.33 4.24
C TYR A 100 0.83 42.48 5.03
N GLY A 101 1.03 42.51 6.36
CA GLY A 101 0.80 43.68 7.21
C GLY A 101 -0.55 43.87 7.93
N ALA A 102 -0.46 44.58 9.07
CA ALA A 102 -1.45 45.15 10.00
C ALA A 102 -2.28 44.24 10.95
N GLY A 103 -2.20 42.91 10.85
CA GLY A 103 -2.73 41.99 11.87
C GLY A 103 -1.71 41.67 12.98
N GLN A 104 -2.10 40.90 14.00
CA GLN A 104 -1.09 40.27 14.86
C GLN A 104 -0.17 39.40 14.00
N ALA A 105 1.11 39.23 14.38
CA ALA A 105 2.12 38.53 13.58
C ALA A 105 1.75 37.08 13.17
N ASN A 106 0.68 36.53 13.75
CA ASN A 106 0.24 35.14 13.61
C ASN A 106 -1.13 34.99 12.92
N GLU A 107 -1.76 36.07 12.40
CA GLU A 107 -3.10 36.01 11.80
C GLU A 107 -3.07 35.83 10.27
N HIS A 108 -3.96 34.98 9.74
CA HIS A 108 -4.14 34.76 8.30
C HIS A 108 -5.59 34.93 7.85
N ARG A 109 -5.79 35.22 6.55
CA ARG A 109 -7.11 35.27 5.90
C ARG A 109 -7.03 34.70 4.48
N THR A 110 -7.67 33.55 4.25
CA THR A 110 -7.65 32.84 2.96
C THR A 110 -9.03 32.83 2.32
N GLY A 111 -9.11 33.29 1.07
CA GLY A 111 -10.33 33.23 0.26
C GLY A 111 -10.67 31.80 -0.17
N LEU A 112 -11.95 31.42 -0.04
CA LEU A 112 -12.46 30.10 -0.42
C LEU A 112 -13.18 30.09 -1.78
N THR A 113 -12.95 31.10 -2.62
CA THR A 113 -13.58 31.17 -3.93
C THR A 113 -13.19 29.95 -4.77
N ASP A 114 -14.20 29.26 -5.28
CA ASP A 114 -14.12 28.00 -6.05
C ASP A 114 -13.62 26.78 -5.25
N LEU A 115 -13.58 26.87 -3.91
CA LEU A 115 -13.27 25.74 -3.05
C LEU A 115 -14.54 25.15 -2.43
N ASP A 116 -14.71 23.84 -2.58
CA ASP A 116 -15.77 23.09 -1.91
C ASP A 116 -15.28 22.53 -0.58
N PRO A 117 -16.11 22.56 0.49
CA PRO A 117 -15.76 21.92 1.76
C PRO A 117 -15.74 20.39 1.62
N PRO A 118 -15.12 19.66 2.56
CA PRO A 118 -14.24 20.17 3.61
C PRO A 118 -12.90 20.69 3.06
N TYR A 119 -12.21 21.50 3.86
CA TYR A 119 -10.96 22.18 3.52
C TYR A 119 -9.78 21.61 4.31
N MET A 120 -8.64 21.46 3.64
CA MET A 120 -7.34 21.28 4.29
C MET A 120 -6.54 22.57 4.20
N LEU A 121 -5.76 22.89 5.24
CA LEU A 121 -4.89 24.06 5.29
C LEU A 121 -3.45 23.64 5.53
N ARG A 122 -2.49 24.32 4.92
CA ARG A 122 -1.05 24.12 5.12
C ARG A 122 -0.30 25.43 5.22
N ASN A 123 0.64 25.49 6.16
CA ASN A 123 1.67 26.52 6.25
C ASN A 123 3.06 25.87 6.29
N ALA A 124 4.01 26.40 5.53
CA ALA A 124 5.41 25.97 5.57
C ALA A 124 6.19 26.79 6.59
N LEU A 125 6.98 26.11 7.43
CA LEU A 125 7.89 26.70 8.39
C LEU A 125 9.30 26.89 7.77
N VAL A 126 10.13 27.68 8.44
CA VAL A 126 11.47 28.08 7.94
C VAL A 126 12.43 26.89 7.85
N ASP A 127 12.26 25.91 8.73
CA ASP A 127 13.04 24.68 8.77
C ASP A 127 12.59 23.64 7.73
N GLY A 128 11.61 23.98 6.88
CA GLY A 128 11.06 23.09 5.87
C GLY A 128 9.96 22.15 6.38
N SER A 129 9.62 22.20 7.67
CA SER A 129 8.47 21.47 8.22
C SER A 129 7.14 22.16 7.88
N PHE A 130 6.02 21.45 8.08
CA PHE A 130 4.69 21.96 7.74
C PHE A 130 3.74 21.91 8.94
N LEU A 131 2.94 22.97 9.09
CA LEU A 131 1.75 22.96 9.92
C LEU A 131 0.53 22.70 9.05
N VAL A 132 -0.34 21.78 9.49
CA VAL A 132 -1.50 21.33 8.73
C VAL A 132 -2.76 21.40 9.60
N SER A 133 -3.89 21.72 8.99
CA SER A 133 -5.19 21.77 9.68
C SER A 133 -6.33 21.41 8.74
N VAL A 134 -7.53 21.32 9.30
CA VAL A 134 -8.79 21.03 8.59
C VAL A 134 -9.90 21.97 9.03
N ALA A 135 -10.84 22.23 8.12
CA ALA A 135 -12.07 22.95 8.40
C ALA A 135 -13.23 22.33 7.61
N THR A 136 -14.38 22.16 8.26
CA THR A 136 -15.60 21.63 7.64
C THR A 136 -16.43 22.72 6.94
N GLU A 137 -16.30 23.97 7.39
CA GLU A 137 -17.04 25.13 6.89
C GLU A 137 -16.16 26.39 6.84
N PRO A 138 -16.55 27.43 6.08
CA PRO A 138 -15.94 28.76 6.16
C PRO A 138 -16.01 29.35 7.58
N GLY A 139 -15.15 30.33 7.87
CA GLY A 139 -15.12 31.03 9.16
C GLY A 139 -13.74 31.01 9.80
N ARG A 140 -13.54 30.12 10.78
CA ARG A 140 -12.31 30.06 11.59
C ARG A 140 -11.60 28.71 11.49
N ALA A 141 -10.29 28.75 11.26
CA ALA A 141 -9.42 27.58 11.28
C ALA A 141 -8.03 27.95 11.81
N ASN A 142 -7.61 27.37 12.93
CA ASN A 142 -6.25 27.49 13.44
C ASN A 142 -5.31 26.53 12.69
N VAL A 143 -4.06 26.93 12.45
CA VAL A 143 -3.02 26.10 11.83
C VAL A 143 -1.85 26.03 12.79
N THR A 144 -1.78 24.96 13.59
CA THR A 144 -0.87 24.84 14.73
C THR A 144 -0.27 23.46 14.84
N ALA A 145 0.70 23.28 15.75
CA ALA A 145 1.26 21.96 16.05
C ALA A 145 0.18 20.94 16.49
N LEU A 146 -0.80 21.38 17.29
CA LEU A 146 -1.91 20.53 17.73
C LEU A 146 -2.84 20.13 16.58
N THR A 147 -3.11 21.03 15.63
CA THR A 147 -3.92 20.66 14.45
C THR A 147 -3.16 19.73 13.52
N THR A 148 -1.83 19.84 13.43
CA THR A 148 -1.01 18.89 12.66
C THR A 148 -1.12 17.48 13.23
N LEU A 149 -1.01 17.31 14.55
CA LEU A 149 -1.21 16.01 15.22
C LEU A 149 -2.66 15.50 15.05
N LEU A 150 -3.64 16.41 15.12
CA LEU A 150 -5.04 16.08 14.87
C LEU A 150 -5.24 15.54 13.45
N VAL A 151 -4.65 16.17 12.43
CA VAL A 151 -4.75 15.71 11.04
C VAL A 151 -4.10 14.34 10.85
N ALA A 152 -2.92 14.12 11.46
CA ALA A 152 -2.28 12.82 11.47
C ALA A 152 -3.19 11.73 12.07
N GLN A 153 -3.80 12.02 13.22
CA GLN A 153 -4.73 11.11 13.90
C GLN A 153 -6.04 10.90 13.12
N LEU A 154 -6.56 11.94 12.47
CA LEU A 154 -7.81 11.92 11.73
C LEU A 154 -7.70 11.12 10.44
N LEU A 155 -6.61 11.30 9.70
CA LEU A 155 -6.43 10.72 8.37
C LEU A 155 -5.61 9.43 8.40
N GLY A 156 -4.79 9.20 9.42
CA GLY A 156 -3.84 8.09 9.47
C GLY A 156 -2.74 8.23 8.42
N ALA A 157 -2.38 9.46 8.05
CA ALA A 157 -1.42 9.77 7.01
C ALA A 157 -0.49 10.91 7.45
N ASP A 158 0.71 10.94 6.86
CA ASP A 158 1.61 12.09 7.01
C ASP A 158 0.86 13.38 6.59
N PRO A 159 0.76 14.40 7.46
CA PRO A 159 -0.10 15.56 7.19
C PRO A 159 0.27 16.35 5.94
N ALA A 160 1.57 16.47 5.62
CA ALA A 160 2.02 17.20 4.43
C ALA A 160 1.63 16.44 3.16
N SER A 161 1.92 15.14 3.13
CA SER A 161 1.56 14.24 2.02
C SER A 161 0.04 14.14 1.83
N ALA A 162 -0.72 14.15 2.94
CA ALA A 162 -2.18 14.19 2.91
C ALA A 162 -2.71 15.46 2.26
N PHE A 163 -2.10 16.63 2.53
CA PHE A 163 -2.46 17.88 1.85
C PHE A 163 -2.14 17.84 0.35
N ASP A 164 -0.95 17.35 -0.02
CA ASP A 164 -0.53 17.30 -1.42
C ASP A 164 -1.43 16.38 -2.26
N SER A 165 -1.82 15.22 -1.71
CA SER A 165 -2.73 14.26 -2.36
C SER A 165 -4.22 14.63 -2.25
N TYR A 166 -4.60 15.63 -1.43
CA TYR A 166 -6.01 15.97 -1.21
C TYR A 166 -6.68 16.52 -2.48
N SER A 167 -7.57 15.74 -3.08
CA SER A 167 -8.28 16.09 -4.30
C SER A 167 -9.58 15.29 -4.43
N GLY A 168 -10.32 15.47 -5.52
CA GLY A 168 -11.58 14.74 -5.75
C GLY A 168 -11.44 13.21 -5.77
N SER A 169 -10.24 12.68 -6.03
CA SER A 169 -9.96 11.24 -5.96
C SER A 169 -9.73 10.75 -4.52
N ALA A 170 -9.42 11.63 -3.57
CA ALA A 170 -9.19 11.32 -2.15
C ALA A 170 -10.51 11.16 -1.36
N THR A 171 -11.50 10.48 -1.94
CA THR A 171 -12.88 10.36 -1.43
C THR A 171 -12.96 9.86 0.02
N ALA A 172 -12.12 8.89 0.39
CA ALA A 172 -12.05 8.37 1.76
C ALA A 172 -11.53 9.41 2.77
N ASN A 173 -10.52 10.21 2.40
CA ASN A 173 -9.99 11.27 3.27
C ASN A 173 -10.99 12.41 3.40
N ILE A 174 -11.63 12.80 2.30
CA ILE A 174 -12.71 13.81 2.28
C ILE A 174 -13.84 13.39 3.23
N ALA A 175 -14.30 12.14 3.13
CA ALA A 175 -15.38 11.62 3.97
C ALA A 175 -15.03 11.54 5.47
N ARG A 176 -13.74 11.54 5.82
CA ARG A 176 -13.28 11.53 7.22
C ARG A 176 -13.31 12.92 7.86
N ILE A 177 -13.21 13.99 7.09
CA ILE A 177 -13.18 15.36 7.63
C ILE A 177 -14.62 15.81 7.93
N THR A 178 -15.08 15.46 9.14
CA THR A 178 -16.39 15.82 9.70
C THR A 178 -16.20 16.27 11.14
N ASP A 179 -17.10 17.11 11.67
CA ASP A 179 -16.96 17.63 13.04
C ASP A 179 -16.90 16.52 14.09
N ALA A 180 -17.70 15.46 13.92
CA ALA A 180 -17.69 14.30 14.82
C ALA A 180 -16.32 13.59 14.83
N ARG A 181 -15.72 13.39 13.65
CA ARG A 181 -14.40 12.74 13.54
C ARG A 181 -13.26 13.65 13.99
N ILE A 182 -13.38 14.97 13.79
CA ILE A 182 -12.44 15.95 14.32
C ILE A 182 -12.45 15.91 15.86
N ALA A 183 -13.63 15.84 16.48
CA ALA A 183 -13.76 15.72 17.94
C ALA A 183 -13.21 14.39 18.48
N GLU A 184 -13.45 13.27 17.78
CA GLU A 184 -12.84 11.98 18.11
C GLU A 184 -11.31 12.03 18.02
N ALA A 185 -10.78 12.59 16.94
CA ALA A 185 -9.33 12.73 16.73
C ALA A 185 -8.70 13.64 17.78
N GLN A 186 -9.35 14.76 18.14
CA GLN A 186 -8.89 15.63 19.21
C GLN A 186 -8.82 14.88 20.55
N THR A 187 -9.87 14.10 20.88
CA THR A 187 -9.89 13.31 22.12
C THR A 187 -8.73 12.32 22.17
N ALA A 188 -8.44 11.64 21.05
CA ALA A 188 -7.32 10.71 20.94
C ALA A 188 -5.96 11.41 21.05
N VAL A 189 -5.78 12.58 20.41
CA VAL A 189 -4.56 13.38 20.55
C VAL A 189 -4.38 13.87 21.98
N THR A 190 -5.44 14.35 22.64
CA THR A 190 -5.37 14.79 24.04
C THR A 190 -4.94 13.66 24.96
N ALA A 191 -5.53 12.46 24.81
CA ALA A 191 -5.12 11.29 25.58
C ALA A 191 -3.66 10.92 25.32
N TYR A 192 -3.20 10.93 24.07
CA TYR A 192 -1.81 10.66 23.74
C TYR A 192 -0.85 11.68 24.37
N LEU A 193 -1.16 12.98 24.28
CA LEU A 193 -0.35 14.04 24.88
C LEU A 193 -0.23 13.85 26.40
N GLN A 194 -1.34 13.54 27.08
CA GLN A 194 -1.37 13.39 28.53
C GLN A 194 -0.75 12.08 29.02
N ASP A 195 -1.17 10.95 28.46
CA ASP A 195 -0.87 9.62 28.98
C ASP A 195 0.50 9.11 28.49
N VAL A 196 0.92 9.50 27.28
CA VAL A 196 2.17 9.03 26.66
C VAL A 196 3.29 10.05 26.82
N LEU A 197 3.02 11.33 26.51
CA LEU A 197 4.06 12.38 26.54
C LEU A 197 4.13 13.12 27.89
N GLY A 198 3.14 12.96 28.75
CA GLY A 198 3.05 13.71 30.02
C GLY A 198 2.83 15.22 29.82
N VAL A 199 2.29 15.63 28.66
CA VAL A 199 1.97 17.02 28.32
C VAL A 199 0.52 17.29 28.70
N GLU A 200 0.32 18.18 29.67
CA GLU A 200 -1.02 18.59 30.10
C GLU A 200 -1.69 19.47 29.02
N VAL A 201 -2.85 19.04 28.53
CA VAL A 201 -3.69 19.83 27.62
C VAL A 201 -4.55 20.80 28.41
N GLN A 202 -4.03 22.01 28.63
CA GLN A 202 -4.65 23.03 29.48
C GLN A 202 -5.93 23.61 28.86
N SER A 203 -6.09 23.52 27.54
CA SER A 203 -7.30 23.96 26.82
C SER A 203 -8.52 23.05 27.03
N GLY A 204 -8.34 21.90 27.70
CA GLY A 204 -9.42 20.96 28.01
C GLY A 204 -10.11 20.44 26.75
N THR A 205 -11.42 20.69 26.64
CA THR A 205 -12.26 20.25 25.51
C THR A 205 -12.43 21.32 24.42
N ALA A 206 -11.74 22.46 24.51
CA ALA A 206 -11.81 23.51 23.50
C ALA A 206 -11.29 23.01 22.15
N SER A 207 -12.00 23.31 21.06
CA SER A 207 -11.63 22.84 19.71
C SER A 207 -10.25 23.34 19.28
N PHE A 208 -9.34 22.44 18.92
CA PHE A 208 -8.03 22.80 18.39
C PHE A 208 -8.15 23.58 17.07
N THR A 209 -9.12 23.23 16.23
CA THR A 209 -9.30 23.84 14.91
C THR A 209 -10.04 25.17 14.97
N GLN A 210 -10.98 25.37 15.90
CA GLN A 210 -11.89 26.52 15.86
C GLN A 210 -11.82 27.45 17.08
N ALA A 211 -11.33 27.00 18.24
CA ALA A 211 -11.35 27.83 19.44
C ALA A 211 -10.51 29.10 19.28
N VAL A 212 -11.04 30.20 19.83
CA VAL A 212 -10.32 31.48 19.93
C VAL A 212 -9.26 31.37 21.00
N PHE A 213 -8.05 31.79 20.66
CA PHE A 213 -6.91 31.84 21.56
C PHE A 213 -5.97 32.98 21.14
N GLU A 214 -5.04 33.36 22.01
CA GLU A 214 -3.95 34.30 21.69
C GLU A 214 -2.60 33.58 21.76
N ALA A 215 -1.72 33.83 20.80
CA ALA A 215 -0.40 33.20 20.76
C ALA A 215 0.59 33.90 21.72
N ARG A 216 0.30 33.87 23.02
CA ARG A 216 1.10 34.45 24.10
C ARG A 216 0.99 33.61 25.37
N ASP A 217 1.99 33.74 26.23
CA ASP A 217 2.03 33.06 27.54
C ASP A 217 0.76 33.32 28.37
N GLY A 218 0.24 32.27 29.00
CA GLY A 218 -0.96 32.29 29.83
C GLY A 218 -2.26 32.03 29.08
N ASP A 219 -2.21 31.88 27.74
CA ASP A 219 -3.32 31.30 26.98
C ASP A 219 -3.23 29.75 27.02
N PRO A 220 -4.27 29.04 27.48
CA PRO A 220 -4.20 27.58 27.65
C PRO A 220 -3.86 26.79 26.37
N MET A 221 -4.28 27.26 25.18
CA MET A 221 -3.97 26.59 23.92
C MET A 221 -2.50 26.81 23.55
N TYR A 222 -2.02 28.05 23.72
CA TYR A 222 -0.63 28.40 23.48
C TYR A 222 0.32 27.69 24.44
N ASP A 223 0.01 27.67 25.73
CA ASP A 223 0.81 27.02 26.77
C ASP A 223 0.91 25.50 26.53
N THR A 224 -0.15 24.87 26.02
CA THR A 224 -0.13 23.45 25.61
C THR A 224 0.87 23.22 24.46
N MET A 225 0.93 24.12 23.47
CA MET A 225 1.88 24.02 22.36
C MET A 225 3.32 24.26 22.81
N VAL A 226 3.56 25.23 23.70
CA VAL A 226 4.88 25.46 24.29
C VAL A 226 5.35 24.22 25.05
N ALA A 227 4.49 23.60 25.86
CA ALA A 227 4.80 22.36 26.58
C ALA A 227 5.10 21.19 25.65
N LEU A 228 4.33 21.04 24.56
CA LEU A 228 4.60 20.04 23.51
C LEU A 228 5.98 20.26 22.88
N ASN A 229 6.32 21.48 22.47
CA ASN A 229 7.62 21.77 21.86
C ASN A 229 8.80 21.53 22.81
N ALA A 230 8.63 21.90 24.08
CA ALA A 230 9.63 21.61 25.11
C ALA A 230 9.83 20.09 25.28
N ARG A 231 8.75 19.31 25.22
CA ARG A 231 8.81 17.85 25.29
C ARG A 231 9.49 17.24 24.07
N LEU A 232 9.11 17.65 22.86
CA LEU A 232 9.74 17.22 21.60
C LEU A 232 11.26 17.47 21.63
N THR A 233 11.65 18.66 22.08
CA THR A 233 13.07 19.03 22.24
C THR A 233 13.78 18.15 23.26
N ALA A 234 13.14 17.88 24.41
CA ALA A 234 13.71 17.03 25.46
C ALA A 234 13.90 15.57 25.00
N ASP A 235 12.99 15.06 24.18
CA ASP A 235 13.03 13.71 23.63
C ASP A 235 13.89 13.60 22.35
N GLY A 236 14.37 14.73 21.81
CA GLY A 236 15.19 14.78 20.60
C GLY A 236 14.45 14.39 19.32
N ILE A 237 13.12 14.57 19.29
CA ILE A 237 12.25 14.26 18.15
C ILE A 237 11.60 15.53 17.61
N THR A 238 11.21 15.53 16.34
CA THR A 238 10.53 16.66 15.70
C THR A 238 9.00 16.49 15.72
N LEU A 239 8.27 17.57 15.43
CA LEU A 239 6.82 17.49 15.22
C LEU A 239 6.48 16.53 14.07
N THR A 240 7.30 16.51 13.02
CA THR A 240 7.17 15.58 11.89
C THR A 240 7.25 14.14 12.37
N ASP A 241 8.27 13.78 13.15
CA ASP A 241 8.45 12.41 13.68
C ASP A 241 7.26 11.97 14.54
N LEU A 242 6.78 12.86 15.43
CA LEU A 242 5.62 12.58 16.26
C LEU A 242 4.35 12.43 15.41
N SER A 243 4.13 13.31 14.43
CA SER A 243 2.96 13.24 13.56
C SER A 243 2.94 11.96 12.71
N GLN A 244 4.10 11.47 12.25
CA GLN A 244 4.23 10.20 11.54
C GLN A 244 3.94 9.02 12.46
N THR A 245 4.39 9.07 13.71
CA THR A 245 4.09 8.06 14.74
C THR A 245 2.59 7.97 15.00
N LEU A 246 1.92 9.10 15.22
CA LEU A 246 0.46 9.15 15.39
C LEU A 246 -0.28 8.69 14.14
N ALA A 247 0.15 9.13 12.95
CA ALA A 247 -0.45 8.71 11.69
C ALA A 247 -0.37 7.19 11.51
N ALA A 248 0.78 6.57 11.80
CA ALA A 248 0.95 5.13 11.73
C ALA A 248 0.02 4.39 12.71
N GLN A 249 -0.10 4.87 13.95
CA GLN A 249 -1.01 4.28 14.94
C GLN A 249 -2.49 4.43 14.54
N ALA A 250 -2.91 5.64 14.16
CA ALA A 250 -4.27 5.92 13.72
C ALA A 250 -4.68 5.08 12.51
N ARG A 251 -3.74 4.87 11.58
CA ARG A 251 -3.94 4.04 10.40
C ARG A 251 -4.31 2.61 10.75
N LEU A 252 -3.67 2.02 11.76
CA LEU A 252 -4.01 0.67 12.24
C LEU A 252 -5.46 0.64 12.74
N CYS A 253 -5.88 1.66 13.49
CA CYS A 253 -7.27 1.76 13.98
C CYS A 253 -8.30 1.91 12.86
N LEU A 254 -7.92 2.62 11.79
CA LEU A 254 -8.77 2.89 10.62
C LEU A 254 -8.87 1.67 9.70
N ALA A 255 -7.81 0.86 9.63
CA ALA A 255 -7.84 -0.42 8.95
C ALA A 255 -8.73 -1.40 9.72
N GLU A 256 -8.49 -1.53 11.03
CA GLU A 256 -9.16 -2.54 11.83
C GLU A 256 -9.03 -2.31 13.35
N SER A 257 -10.17 -2.18 14.01
CA SER A 257 -10.23 -2.01 15.47
C SER A 257 -11.48 -2.63 16.07
N ILE A 258 -11.39 -2.91 17.37
CA ILE A 258 -12.54 -3.21 18.22
C ILE A 258 -12.58 -2.22 19.38
N THR A 259 -13.75 -2.07 19.98
CA THR A 259 -13.93 -1.34 21.23
C THR A 259 -13.84 -2.32 22.40
N VAL A 260 -12.98 -2.02 23.36
CA VAL A 260 -12.85 -2.76 24.61
C VAL A 260 -13.34 -1.86 25.73
N THR A 261 -14.33 -2.31 26.49
CA THR A 261 -14.87 -1.57 27.64
C THR A 261 -14.45 -2.26 28.92
N VAL A 262 -13.67 -1.56 29.75
CA VAL A 262 -13.23 -2.04 31.07
C VAL A 262 -13.75 -1.07 32.12
N GLY A 263 -14.50 -1.56 33.11
CA GLY A 263 -15.05 -0.69 34.17
C GLY A 263 -15.98 0.42 33.66
N GLY A 264 -16.59 0.23 32.48
CA GLY A 264 -17.43 1.24 31.82
C GLY A 264 -16.66 2.30 31.01
N GLN A 265 -15.33 2.21 30.94
CA GLN A 265 -14.50 3.09 30.11
C GLN A 265 -14.19 2.39 28.78
N PRO A 266 -14.70 2.90 27.64
CA PRO A 266 -14.39 2.35 26.33
C PRO A 266 -13.01 2.83 25.86
N SER A 267 -12.21 1.92 25.34
CA SER A 267 -10.97 2.19 24.60
C SER A 267 -11.01 1.50 23.24
N ARG A 268 -10.24 2.01 22.27
CA ARG A 268 -10.03 1.33 21.00
C ARG A 268 -8.82 0.41 21.10
N PHE A 269 -9.03 -0.85 20.75
CA PHE A 269 -7.96 -1.80 20.50
C PHE A 269 -7.71 -1.84 19.00
N CYS A 270 -6.61 -1.25 18.57
CA CYS A 270 -6.24 -1.12 17.16
C CYS A 270 -5.28 -2.23 16.80
N THR A 271 -5.52 -2.94 15.70
CA THR A 271 -4.71 -4.12 15.43
C THR A 271 -3.37 -3.75 14.83
N ALA A 272 -2.27 -3.99 15.55
CA ALA A 272 -0.91 -3.79 15.04
C ALA A 272 -0.33 -5.07 14.44
N THR A 273 -0.32 -6.16 15.21
CA THR A 273 0.19 -7.45 14.74
C THR A 273 -0.81 -8.56 15.02
N LYS A 274 -0.79 -9.58 14.18
CA LYS A 274 -1.63 -10.76 14.29
C LYS A 274 -0.83 -11.99 13.93
N ASN A 275 -0.81 -13.00 14.80
CA ASN A 275 -0.35 -14.33 14.43
C ASN A 275 -1.46 -15.34 14.65
N GLY A 276 -1.36 -16.46 13.97
CA GLY A 276 -2.21 -17.62 14.13
C GLY A 276 -1.33 -18.85 14.06
N LEU A 277 -0.81 -19.31 15.20
CA LEU A 277 0.11 -20.44 15.23
C LEU A 277 -0.57 -21.67 15.86
N PRO A 278 -0.32 -22.87 15.32
CA PRO A 278 -0.70 -24.10 16.00
C PRO A 278 0.05 -24.21 17.32
N GLU A 279 -0.62 -24.69 18.37
CA GLU A 279 0.06 -24.90 19.64
C GLU A 279 1.06 -26.04 19.57
N THR A 280 2.24 -25.85 20.17
CA THR A 280 3.29 -26.88 20.20
C THR A 280 2.81 -28.15 20.92
N ALA A 281 1.96 -28.02 21.94
CA ALA A 281 1.45 -29.15 22.71
C ALA A 281 0.26 -29.86 22.05
N ASP A 282 -0.54 -29.13 21.25
CA ASP A 282 -1.68 -29.67 20.50
C ASP A 282 -1.85 -28.90 19.19
N PRO A 283 -1.25 -29.39 18.08
CA PRO A 283 -1.33 -28.72 16.78
C PRO A 283 -2.74 -28.61 16.20
N THR A 284 -3.75 -29.29 16.80
CA THR A 284 -5.15 -29.13 16.40
C THR A 284 -5.80 -27.86 16.96
N VAL A 285 -5.12 -27.19 17.90
CA VAL A 285 -5.52 -25.92 18.49
C VAL A 285 -4.72 -24.80 17.87
N MET A 286 -5.43 -23.82 17.32
CA MET A 286 -4.83 -22.59 16.79
C MET A 286 -4.90 -21.50 17.86
N ALA A 287 -3.75 -20.93 18.20
CA ALA A 287 -3.64 -19.75 19.04
C ALA A 287 -3.51 -18.52 18.14
N TYR A 288 -4.57 -17.70 18.11
CA TYR A 288 -4.56 -16.41 17.45
C TYR A 288 -4.20 -15.34 18.47
N VAL A 289 -3.05 -14.69 18.29
CA VAL A 289 -2.64 -13.57 19.14
C VAL A 289 -2.67 -12.30 18.32
N VAL A 290 -3.49 -11.36 18.77
CA VAL A 290 -3.59 -10.01 18.22
C VAL A 290 -2.97 -9.05 19.23
N THR A 291 -2.11 -8.16 18.79
CA THR A 291 -1.44 -7.17 19.64
C THR A 291 -1.73 -5.77 19.11
N ASP A 292 -1.99 -4.83 20.01
CA ASP A 292 -2.13 -3.41 19.67
C ASP A 292 -0.78 -2.66 19.69
N PRO A 293 -0.71 -1.40 19.23
CA PRO A 293 0.53 -0.62 19.25
C PRO A 293 1.10 -0.37 20.65
N ASN A 294 0.26 -0.44 21.68
CA ASN A 294 0.61 -0.15 23.07
C ASN A 294 1.04 -1.41 23.85
N GLY A 295 0.96 -2.58 23.23
CA GLY A 295 1.34 -3.87 23.82
C GLY A 295 0.20 -4.64 24.48
N ALA A 296 -1.04 -4.16 24.45
CA ALA A 296 -2.19 -4.95 24.85
C ALA A 296 -2.38 -6.13 23.89
N THR A 297 -2.83 -7.28 24.40
CA THR A 297 -2.99 -8.51 23.60
C THR A 297 -4.38 -9.10 23.74
N LEU A 298 -4.94 -9.57 22.64
CA LEU A 298 -6.13 -10.41 22.57
C LEU A 298 -5.74 -11.78 22.01
N THR A 299 -5.92 -12.82 22.81
CA THR A 299 -5.61 -14.20 22.45
C THR A 299 -6.88 -15.03 22.35
N LEU A 300 -7.12 -15.65 21.19
CA LEU A 300 -8.21 -16.61 20.96
C LEU A 300 -7.61 -17.98 20.69
N ARG A 301 -8.01 -18.99 21.48
CA ARG A 301 -7.58 -20.39 21.28
C ARG A 301 -8.75 -21.18 20.72
N LEU A 302 -8.61 -21.66 19.49
CA LEU A 302 -9.68 -22.28 18.72
C LEU A 302 -9.34 -23.71 18.33
N ARG A 303 -10.31 -24.62 18.41
CA ARG A 303 -10.26 -25.93 17.75
C ARG A 303 -11.35 -25.97 16.69
N GLY A 304 -10.96 -25.84 15.42
CA GLY A 304 -11.94 -25.64 14.34
C GLY A 304 -12.78 -24.38 14.56
N ASN A 305 -14.06 -24.54 14.86
CA ASN A 305 -14.98 -23.44 15.18
C ASN A 305 -15.24 -23.27 16.68
N ASP A 306 -14.73 -24.18 17.51
CA ASP A 306 -14.97 -24.15 18.93
C ASP A 306 -13.95 -23.22 19.62
N LEU A 307 -14.45 -22.20 20.30
CA LEU A 307 -13.64 -21.34 21.17
C LEU A 307 -13.34 -22.09 22.48
N LEU A 308 -12.05 -22.33 22.73
CA LEU A 308 -11.58 -22.95 23.96
C LEU A 308 -11.37 -21.92 25.06
N THR A 309 -10.63 -20.86 24.76
CA THR A 309 -10.39 -19.74 25.68
C THR A 309 -10.23 -18.45 24.91
N GLU A 310 -10.61 -17.36 25.54
CA GLU A 310 -10.33 -16.01 25.08
C GLU A 310 -9.73 -15.22 26.26
N ARG A 311 -8.66 -14.49 25.95
CA ARG A 311 -7.85 -13.76 26.92
C ARG A 311 -7.51 -12.38 26.38
N TYR A 312 -7.86 -11.34 27.12
CA TYR A 312 -7.43 -9.98 26.86
C TYR A 312 -6.47 -9.54 27.97
N VAL A 313 -5.28 -9.04 27.61
CA VAL A 313 -4.29 -8.50 28.55
C VAL A 313 -4.04 -7.04 28.19
N THR A 314 -4.19 -6.13 29.14
CA THR A 314 -3.88 -4.70 28.92
C THR A 314 -2.38 -4.47 28.80
N ALA A 315 -1.98 -3.28 28.33
CA ALA A 315 -0.57 -2.90 28.26
C ALA A 315 0.14 -2.95 29.62
N GLU A 316 -0.59 -2.70 30.72
CA GLU A 316 -0.08 -2.79 32.10
C GLU A 316 -0.03 -4.23 32.65
N GLY A 317 -0.44 -5.22 31.85
CA GLY A 317 -0.40 -6.65 32.21
C GLY A 317 -1.64 -7.16 32.94
N VAL A 318 -2.73 -6.37 33.02
CA VAL A 318 -3.98 -6.83 33.65
C VAL A 318 -4.70 -7.78 32.71
N ALA A 319 -4.96 -9.01 33.16
CA ALA A 319 -5.59 -10.04 32.35
C ALA A 319 -7.08 -10.23 32.65
N TYR A 320 -7.85 -10.40 31.59
CA TYR A 320 -9.26 -10.76 31.58
C TYR A 320 -9.41 -12.03 30.76
N ASP A 321 -10.00 -13.07 31.33
CA ASP A 321 -10.08 -14.38 30.71
C ASP A 321 -11.52 -14.93 30.74
N CYS A 322 -11.86 -15.73 29.75
CA CYS A 322 -13.01 -16.63 29.78
C CYS A 322 -12.64 -17.99 29.17
N SER A 323 -13.39 -19.04 29.51
CA SER A 323 -13.21 -20.38 28.95
C SER A 323 -14.52 -20.96 28.47
N ALA A 324 -14.47 -21.65 27.32
CA ALA A 324 -15.57 -22.37 26.67
C ALA A 324 -16.90 -21.60 26.75
N ALA A 325 -17.90 -22.14 27.46
CA ALA A 325 -19.24 -21.57 27.59
C ALA A 325 -19.29 -20.21 28.33
N GLY A 326 -18.23 -19.83 29.03
CA GLY A 326 -18.12 -18.53 29.69
C GLY A 326 -17.79 -17.39 28.73
N CYS A 327 -17.24 -17.71 27.55
CA CYS A 327 -17.05 -16.75 26.47
C CYS A 327 -18.34 -16.66 25.67
N THR A 328 -18.96 -15.48 25.67
CA THR A 328 -20.22 -15.21 24.95
C THR A 328 -20.04 -14.03 24.04
N GLY A 329 -20.84 -13.92 22.99
CA GLY A 329 -20.84 -12.77 22.08
C GLY A 329 -19.77 -12.79 20.97
N LEU A 330 -18.86 -13.77 20.95
CA LEU A 330 -17.98 -14.04 19.81
C LEU A 330 -18.69 -14.92 18.77
N VAL A 331 -18.71 -14.47 17.51
CA VAL A 331 -19.14 -15.25 16.35
C VAL A 331 -18.00 -15.33 15.34
N LEU A 332 -17.62 -16.55 14.98
CA LEU A 332 -16.59 -16.77 13.97
C LEU A 332 -17.24 -17.01 12.60
N GLY A 333 -16.74 -16.30 11.59
CA GLY A 333 -17.08 -16.50 10.19
C GLY A 333 -16.46 -17.77 9.61
N THR A 334 -16.92 -18.12 8.41
CA THR A 334 -16.29 -19.15 7.58
C THR A 334 -14.88 -18.71 7.17
N PRO A 335 -13.89 -19.61 7.15
CA PRO A 335 -12.58 -19.31 6.58
C PRO A 335 -12.69 -18.85 5.12
N ALA A 336 -11.92 -17.83 4.76
CA ALA A 336 -11.71 -17.40 3.39
C ALA A 336 -10.76 -18.37 2.65
N GLY A 337 -10.53 -18.13 1.36
CA GLY A 337 -9.66 -18.98 0.53
C GLY A 337 -8.21 -19.04 1.01
N ASP A 338 -7.74 -17.98 1.69
CA ASP A 338 -6.43 -17.90 2.34
C ASP A 338 -6.42 -18.43 3.78
N LEU A 339 -7.52 -19.05 4.23
CA LEU A 339 -7.76 -19.55 5.58
C LEU A 339 -7.88 -18.47 6.68
N SER A 340 -7.79 -17.18 6.34
CA SER A 340 -8.17 -16.11 7.27
C SER A 340 -9.66 -16.19 7.60
N ARG A 341 -10.10 -15.63 8.73
CA ARG A 341 -11.51 -15.75 9.15
C ARG A 341 -11.99 -14.54 9.93
N ALA A 342 -13.21 -14.09 9.66
CA ALA A 342 -13.82 -13.02 10.45
C ALA A 342 -14.15 -13.50 11.88
N ALA A 343 -14.02 -12.61 12.85
CA ALA A 343 -14.39 -12.75 14.25
C ALA A 343 -15.17 -11.50 14.64
N THR A 344 -16.46 -11.68 14.98
CA THR A 344 -17.35 -10.58 15.34
C THR A 344 -17.70 -10.66 16.82
N PHE A 345 -17.54 -9.56 17.52
CA PHE A 345 -17.80 -9.40 18.95
C PHE A 345 -19.05 -8.53 19.11
N THR A 346 -20.10 -9.11 19.69
CA THR A 346 -21.34 -8.42 20.04
C THR A 346 -21.56 -8.55 21.53
N ASP A 347 -21.24 -7.49 22.26
CA ASP A 347 -21.17 -7.47 23.73
C ASP A 347 -20.43 -8.68 24.29
N ALA A 348 -19.30 -9.01 23.65
CA ALA A 348 -18.57 -10.22 23.97
C ALA A 348 -17.89 -10.08 25.33
N ARG A 349 -18.14 -11.02 26.24
CA ARG A 349 -17.71 -10.90 27.64
C ARG A 349 -16.47 -11.75 27.89
N ILE A 350 -15.40 -11.07 28.30
CA ILE A 350 -14.17 -11.69 28.78
C ILE A 350 -13.94 -11.22 30.21
N GLY A 351 -14.32 -12.05 31.20
CA GLY A 351 -14.33 -11.62 32.60
C GLY A 351 -15.21 -10.37 32.81
N SER A 352 -14.59 -9.24 33.18
CA SER A 352 -15.27 -7.95 33.35
C SER A 352 -15.10 -6.99 32.17
N ALA A 353 -14.34 -7.37 31.14
CA ALA A 353 -14.21 -6.62 29.91
C ALA A 353 -15.34 -6.97 28.93
N VAL A 354 -15.78 -5.98 28.15
CA VAL A 354 -16.77 -6.14 27.08
C VAL A 354 -16.16 -5.71 25.75
N LEU A 355 -16.17 -6.59 24.77
CA LEU A 355 -15.63 -6.36 23.42
C LEU A 355 -16.77 -6.16 22.42
N ASN A 356 -16.61 -5.16 21.56
CA ASN A 356 -17.56 -4.85 20.50
C ASN A 356 -16.82 -4.50 19.21
N GLY A 357 -17.26 -5.07 18.08
CA GLY A 357 -16.68 -4.81 16.76
C GLY A 357 -16.36 -6.09 16.01
N SER A 358 -15.46 -6.01 15.03
CA SER A 358 -15.04 -7.16 14.24
C SER A 358 -13.55 -7.09 13.93
N LEU A 359 -12.91 -8.25 13.90
CA LEU A 359 -11.55 -8.42 13.40
C LEU A 359 -11.45 -9.68 12.53
N THR A 360 -10.51 -9.69 11.60
CA THR A 360 -10.13 -10.79 10.75
C THR A 360 -8.96 -11.51 11.40
N LEU A 361 -9.18 -12.72 11.91
CA LEU A 361 -8.10 -13.58 12.35
C LEU A 361 -7.21 -13.93 11.14
N PRO A 362 -5.88 -13.83 11.29
CA PRO A 362 -4.95 -14.04 10.19
C PRO A 362 -5.01 -15.49 9.68
N ALA A 363 -4.55 -15.71 8.46
CA ALA A 363 -4.16 -17.03 8.01
C ALA A 363 -3.13 -17.65 8.98
N PRO A 364 -3.04 -18.99 9.08
CA PRO A 364 -2.01 -19.65 9.87
C PRO A 364 -0.61 -19.13 9.51
N GLY A 365 0.11 -18.60 10.50
CA GLY A 365 1.37 -17.92 10.25
C GLY A 365 1.86 -17.04 11.39
N PRO A 366 3.12 -16.57 11.30
CA PRO A 366 3.72 -15.66 12.26
C PRO A 366 3.11 -14.26 12.13
N ALA A 367 3.40 -13.42 13.13
CA ALA A 367 3.00 -12.02 13.10
C ALA A 367 3.77 -11.27 12.02
N ILE A 368 3.07 -10.72 11.05
CA ILE A 368 3.66 -9.80 10.07
C ILE A 368 3.91 -8.46 10.79
N PRO A 369 5.15 -7.93 10.77
CA PRO A 369 5.46 -6.66 11.42
C PRO A 369 4.72 -5.50 10.76
N VAL A 370 4.39 -4.47 11.55
CA VAL A 370 3.88 -3.21 11.00
C VAL A 370 4.99 -2.56 10.18
N LEU A 371 4.72 -2.36 8.90
CA LEU A 371 5.65 -1.73 7.97
C LEU A 371 5.33 -0.23 7.85
N PRO A 372 6.33 0.66 7.72
CA PRO A 372 6.14 2.12 7.68
C PRO A 372 5.49 2.66 6.38
N CYS A 373 4.87 1.80 5.56
CA CYS A 373 4.29 2.13 4.24
C CYS A 373 2.87 1.56 4.06
N ASP A 374 2.07 2.26 3.25
CA ASP A 374 0.66 1.92 2.97
C ASP A 374 0.49 1.00 1.79
N ASN A 375 1.27 1.29 0.75
CA ASN A 375 1.38 0.52 -0.47
C ASN A 375 2.86 0.22 -0.73
N ASN A 376 3.11 -0.65 -1.70
CA ASN A 376 4.44 -1.15 -2.06
C ASN A 376 5.09 -1.86 -0.90
N ARG A 377 4.33 -2.81 -0.33
CA ARG A 377 4.76 -3.63 0.78
C ARG A 377 4.40 -5.08 0.55
N TYR A 378 5.19 -5.97 1.11
CA TYR A 378 4.91 -7.39 1.06
C TYR A 378 5.34 -8.10 2.34
N ALA A 379 4.76 -9.28 2.54
CA ALA A 379 5.16 -10.25 3.52
C ALA A 379 5.11 -11.63 2.88
N LEU A 380 6.25 -12.29 2.83
CA LEU A 380 6.43 -13.68 2.40
C LEU A 380 6.66 -14.54 3.63
N VAL A 381 5.71 -15.43 3.92
CA VAL A 381 5.79 -16.41 5.01
C VAL A 381 6.19 -17.74 4.43
N TYR A 382 7.34 -18.26 4.86
CA TYR A 382 7.85 -19.57 4.44
C TYR A 382 7.16 -20.72 5.20
N PRO A 383 7.26 -21.96 4.70
CA PRO A 383 6.64 -23.13 5.34
C PRO A 383 7.01 -23.38 6.80
N ASP A 384 8.20 -22.98 7.22
CA ASP A 384 8.69 -23.07 8.60
C ASP A 384 8.20 -21.93 9.51
N PHE A 385 7.29 -21.09 9.01
CA PHE A 385 6.82 -19.86 9.65
C PHE A 385 7.91 -18.79 9.87
N SER A 386 9.07 -18.91 9.23
CA SER A 386 9.95 -17.76 9.05
C SER A 386 9.32 -16.77 8.06
N LEU A 387 9.67 -15.48 8.15
CA LEU A 387 9.06 -14.45 7.31
C LEU A 387 10.10 -13.48 6.76
N ALA A 388 9.82 -12.98 5.56
CA ALA A 388 10.46 -11.80 5.00
C ALA A 388 9.38 -10.76 4.71
N ALA A 389 9.47 -9.59 5.34
CA ALA A 389 8.51 -8.49 5.15
C ALA A 389 9.27 -7.17 5.00
N GLU A 390 8.86 -6.34 4.04
CA GLU A 390 9.58 -5.12 3.69
C GLU A 390 8.67 -4.10 3.01
N CYS A 391 8.99 -2.82 3.20
CA CYS A 391 8.55 -1.73 2.33
C CYS A 391 9.51 -1.64 1.14
N ILE A 392 8.96 -1.70 -0.07
CA ILE A 392 9.76 -1.60 -1.28
C ILE A 392 10.10 -0.13 -1.51
N ASP A 393 11.30 0.21 -1.03
CA ASP A 393 12.10 1.45 -1.10
C ASP A 393 11.37 2.81 -1.17
N ALA A 394 11.57 3.62 -0.13
CA ALA A 394 11.10 5.01 0.01
C ALA A 394 11.98 6.04 -0.73
N SER A 395 13.10 5.62 -1.33
CA SER A 395 13.99 6.50 -2.12
C SER A 395 13.56 6.72 -3.57
N ASP A 396 12.46 6.07 -3.99
CA ASP A 396 11.75 6.42 -5.22
C ASP A 396 10.90 7.68 -4.98
N PRO A 397 11.20 8.83 -5.62
CA PRO A 397 10.46 10.08 -5.41
C PRO A 397 8.97 10.00 -5.80
N PHE A 398 8.54 8.88 -6.40
CA PHE A 398 7.15 8.63 -6.77
C PHE A 398 6.39 7.76 -5.76
N GLY A 399 7.05 7.13 -4.78
CA GLY A 399 6.42 6.22 -3.83
C GLY A 399 5.82 4.98 -4.49
N ILE A 400 6.30 4.59 -5.67
CA ILE A 400 5.82 3.50 -6.52
C ILE A 400 6.96 2.47 -6.57
N GLY A 401 7.03 1.64 -5.53
CA GLY A 401 8.16 0.77 -5.23
C GLY A 401 8.79 0.08 -6.45
N GLY A 402 9.98 0.56 -6.84
CA GLY A 402 10.96 -0.18 -7.63
C GLY A 402 10.94 0.07 -9.14
N MET A 403 12.10 0.50 -9.63
CA MET A 403 12.57 0.68 -11.01
C MET A 403 11.87 -0.11 -12.14
N PHE A 404 11.57 0.64 -13.22
CA PHE A 404 11.47 0.22 -14.60
C PHE A 404 12.65 -0.69 -15.00
N GLY A 405 12.39 -1.98 -15.21
CA GLY A 405 13.44 -2.93 -15.60
C GLY A 405 12.96 -4.21 -16.29
N GLY A 406 11.66 -4.34 -16.58
CA GLY A 406 11.15 -5.40 -17.44
C GLY A 406 10.68 -4.78 -18.76
N ASN A 407 11.43 -5.00 -19.85
CA ASN A 407 10.98 -4.59 -21.19
C ASN A 407 9.72 -5.41 -21.52
N ALA A 408 8.59 -4.73 -21.63
CA ALA A 408 7.28 -5.33 -21.79
C ALA A 408 6.89 -5.26 -23.27
N GLY A 409 7.22 -6.32 -24.02
CA GLY A 409 6.63 -6.50 -25.35
C GLY A 409 5.12 -6.75 -25.20
N LEU A 410 4.27 -5.93 -25.84
CA LEU A 410 2.84 -6.24 -25.92
C LEU A 410 2.62 -7.65 -26.52
N PRO A 411 1.67 -8.43 -25.98
CA PRO A 411 0.59 -8.04 -25.05
C PRO A 411 0.90 -8.23 -23.55
N ARG A 412 2.18 -8.33 -23.16
CA ARG A 412 2.58 -8.76 -21.81
C ARG A 412 3.34 -7.68 -21.06
N THR A 413 2.91 -7.44 -19.83
CA THR A 413 3.57 -6.51 -18.92
C THR A 413 4.06 -7.31 -17.71
N ALA A 414 5.36 -7.21 -17.43
CA ALA A 414 5.99 -7.80 -16.26
C ALA A 414 6.41 -6.69 -15.31
N VAL A 415 6.06 -6.82 -14.04
CA VAL A 415 6.40 -5.84 -13.01
C VAL A 415 7.27 -6.52 -11.97
N THR A 416 8.42 -5.93 -11.68
CA THR A 416 9.34 -6.38 -10.63
C THR A 416 9.37 -5.37 -9.51
N PHE A 417 9.26 -5.83 -8.28
CA PHE A 417 9.26 -4.96 -7.11
C PHE A 417 10.53 -5.19 -6.29
N GLY A 418 11.51 -4.27 -6.42
CA GLY A 418 12.71 -4.21 -5.57
C GLY A 418 13.55 -5.50 -5.49
N GLY A 419 13.52 -6.35 -6.52
CA GLY A 419 14.17 -7.66 -6.51
C GLY A 419 13.54 -8.68 -5.54
N ALA A 420 12.41 -8.36 -4.92
CA ALA A 420 11.70 -9.23 -3.99
C ALA A 420 10.64 -10.09 -4.68
N LEU A 421 9.92 -9.51 -5.65
CA LEU A 421 8.81 -10.16 -6.36
C LEU A 421 8.85 -9.83 -7.85
N SER A 422 8.40 -10.77 -8.68
CA SER A 422 8.11 -10.59 -10.09
C SER A 422 6.68 -11.03 -10.37
N VAL A 423 5.90 -10.18 -11.04
CA VAL A 423 4.48 -10.40 -11.35
C VAL A 423 4.29 -10.27 -12.84
N TYR A 424 3.62 -11.23 -13.44
CA TYR A 424 3.34 -11.28 -14.88
C TYR A 424 1.85 -11.21 -15.15
N PHE A 425 1.45 -10.38 -16.10
CA PHE A 425 0.07 -10.31 -16.59
C PHE A 425 0.01 -10.09 -18.11
N GLU A 426 -1.10 -10.54 -18.71
CA GLU A 426 -1.37 -10.45 -20.15
C GLU A 426 -2.84 -10.06 -20.35
N GLU A 427 -3.07 -9.03 -21.16
CA GLU A 427 -4.42 -8.49 -21.44
C GLU A 427 -5.23 -8.18 -20.16
N GLY A 428 -4.54 -7.77 -19.08
CA GLY A 428 -5.15 -7.47 -17.78
C GLY A 428 -5.42 -8.69 -16.88
N ASN A 429 -5.05 -9.90 -17.31
CA ASN A 429 -5.15 -11.12 -16.51
C ASN A 429 -3.81 -11.46 -15.86
N LEU A 430 -3.83 -11.77 -14.56
CA LEU A 430 -2.65 -12.25 -13.84
C LEU A 430 -2.25 -13.65 -14.33
N LEU A 431 -0.99 -13.81 -14.76
CA LEU A 431 -0.44 -15.07 -15.24
C LEU A 431 0.42 -15.77 -14.20
N SER A 432 1.27 -15.05 -13.48
CA SER A 432 2.10 -15.66 -12.43
C SER A 432 2.67 -14.64 -11.46
N ILE A 433 3.03 -15.13 -10.27
CA ILE A 433 3.79 -14.38 -9.27
C ILE A 433 4.97 -15.25 -8.84
N THR A 434 6.17 -14.68 -8.86
CA THR A 434 7.40 -15.33 -8.39
C THR A 434 8.01 -14.51 -7.27
N ALA A 435 8.27 -15.13 -6.13
CA ALA A 435 9.05 -14.56 -5.05
C ALA A 435 10.53 -14.83 -5.29
N LEU A 436 11.30 -13.74 -5.46
CA LEU A 436 12.71 -13.78 -5.86
C LEU A 436 13.66 -13.86 -4.65
N ARG A 437 13.14 -13.87 -3.42
CA ARG A 437 13.94 -14.13 -2.23
C ARG A 437 14.22 -15.63 -2.11
N PRO A 438 15.49 -16.07 -2.16
CA PRO A 438 15.83 -17.47 -2.06
C PRO A 438 15.55 -18.00 -0.65
N TYR A 439 14.97 -19.19 -0.57
CA TYR A 439 14.85 -19.98 0.66
C TYR A 439 15.75 -21.21 0.53
N THR A 440 16.44 -21.59 1.59
CA THR A 440 17.22 -22.84 1.58
C THR A 440 16.35 -23.96 2.13
N ASP A 441 16.02 -24.94 1.29
CA ASP A 441 15.28 -26.12 1.72
C ASP A 441 16.09 -26.86 2.81
N PRO A 442 15.59 -26.97 4.06
CA PRO A 442 16.34 -27.60 5.14
C PRO A 442 16.53 -29.12 4.93
N GLY A 443 15.71 -29.76 4.10
CA GLY A 443 15.82 -31.19 3.79
C GLY A 443 16.94 -31.50 2.79
N THR A 444 17.14 -30.63 1.79
CA THR A 444 18.10 -30.85 0.70
C THR A 444 19.33 -29.94 0.75
N GLY A 445 19.27 -28.85 1.52
CA GLY A 445 20.28 -27.80 1.55
C GLY A 445 20.36 -26.96 0.27
N GLN A 446 19.42 -27.12 -0.65
CA GLN A 446 19.41 -26.42 -1.94
C GLN A 446 18.55 -25.15 -1.88
N PRO A 447 18.91 -24.10 -2.64
CA PRO A 447 18.05 -22.93 -2.78
C PRO A 447 16.80 -23.27 -3.60
N VAL A 448 15.66 -22.82 -3.12
CA VAL A 448 14.36 -22.89 -3.81
C VAL A 448 13.78 -21.49 -3.97
N ILE A 449 12.96 -21.35 -5.01
CA ILE A 449 12.20 -20.14 -5.36
C ILE A 449 10.73 -20.47 -5.23
N PHE A 450 9.90 -19.51 -4.81
CA PHE A 450 8.46 -19.72 -4.65
C PHE A 450 7.68 -19.06 -5.78
N LYS A 451 6.72 -19.79 -6.39
CA LYS A 451 5.93 -19.29 -7.52
C LYS A 451 4.49 -19.81 -7.51
N CYS A 452 3.56 -19.04 -8.03
CA CYS A 452 2.22 -19.50 -8.42
C CYS A 452 1.98 -19.20 -9.90
N VAL A 453 1.11 -19.99 -10.55
CA VAL A 453 0.74 -19.81 -11.95
C VAL A 453 -0.79 -19.84 -12.11
N GLY A 454 -1.30 -18.87 -12.88
CA GLY A 454 -2.71 -18.63 -13.20
C GLY A 454 -3.64 -18.82 -12.01
N ALA A 455 -4.48 -19.85 -12.06
CA ALA A 455 -5.51 -20.08 -11.03
C ALA A 455 -4.94 -20.39 -9.64
N GLU A 456 -3.68 -20.85 -9.55
CA GLU A 456 -3.00 -21.08 -8.28
C GLU A 456 -2.66 -19.77 -7.55
N CYS A 457 -2.57 -18.66 -8.29
CA CYS A 457 -2.41 -17.32 -7.70
C CYS A 457 -3.72 -16.78 -7.10
N ALA A 458 -4.62 -17.67 -6.64
CA ALA A 458 -5.84 -17.28 -5.95
C ALA A 458 -5.50 -16.37 -4.76
N GLY A 459 -6.27 -15.28 -4.61
CA GLY A 459 -6.01 -14.23 -3.63
C GLY A 459 -5.23 -13.03 -4.18
N ALA A 460 -4.70 -13.10 -5.40
CA ALA A 460 -4.16 -11.94 -6.10
C ALA A 460 -5.25 -11.22 -6.91
N VAL A 461 -5.38 -9.92 -6.72
CA VAL A 461 -6.34 -9.07 -7.40
C VAL A 461 -5.61 -7.91 -8.06
N LEU A 462 -5.72 -7.85 -9.38
CA LEU A 462 -5.18 -6.77 -10.19
C LEU A 462 -6.28 -5.72 -10.41
N GLY A 463 -6.00 -4.47 -10.04
CA GLY A 463 -6.92 -3.34 -10.21
C GLY A 463 -7.09 -2.93 -11.67
N ALA A 464 -8.10 -2.10 -11.91
CA ALA A 464 -8.26 -1.45 -13.21
C ALA A 464 -7.11 -0.46 -13.45
N PRO A 465 -6.72 -0.24 -14.71
CA PRO A 465 -5.77 0.81 -15.05
C PRO A 465 -6.39 2.20 -14.80
N GLU A 466 -5.64 3.09 -14.16
CA GLU A 466 -6.03 4.46 -13.88
C GLU A 466 -5.02 5.42 -14.50
N LEU A 467 -5.49 6.41 -15.26
CA LEU A 467 -4.63 7.43 -15.83
C LEU A 467 -4.29 8.48 -14.78
N ASN A 468 -3.00 8.73 -14.58
CA ASN A 468 -2.50 9.76 -13.70
C ASN A 468 -1.77 10.85 -14.50
N TYR A 469 -2.19 12.09 -14.28
CA TYR A 469 -1.68 13.30 -14.95
C TYR A 469 -0.86 14.20 -14.02
N ASP A 470 -0.76 13.87 -12.73
CA ASP A 470 -0.13 14.71 -11.70
C ASP A 470 1.40 14.80 -11.90
N TYR A 471 1.99 13.90 -12.69
CA TYR A 471 3.45 13.71 -12.81
C TYR A 471 4.07 14.13 -14.15
N GLY A 472 3.30 14.75 -15.06
CA GLY A 472 3.81 15.26 -16.34
C GLY A 472 3.36 14.43 -17.56
N PRO A 473 4.07 13.35 -17.95
CA PRO A 473 3.59 12.45 -19.00
C PRO A 473 2.39 11.62 -18.51
N GLU A 474 1.59 11.12 -19.46
CA GLU A 474 0.46 10.23 -19.17
C GLU A 474 0.98 8.90 -18.62
N LEU A 475 0.80 8.67 -17.32
CA LEU A 475 1.16 7.43 -16.65
C LEU A 475 -0.10 6.60 -16.42
N THR A 476 -0.03 5.30 -16.72
CA THR A 476 -1.10 4.38 -16.33
C THR A 476 -0.69 3.71 -15.01
N LEU A 477 -1.45 3.96 -13.95
CA LEU A 477 -1.27 3.31 -12.65
C LEU A 477 -2.15 2.06 -12.57
N ARG A 478 -1.69 1.07 -11.82
CA ARG A 478 -2.47 -0.14 -11.54
C ARG A 478 -2.15 -0.66 -10.15
N SER A 479 -3.17 -1.01 -9.38
CA SER A 479 -2.99 -1.61 -8.06
C SER A 479 -2.87 -3.14 -8.15
N LEU A 480 -2.08 -3.75 -7.28
CA LEU A 480 -2.06 -5.19 -7.07
C LEU A 480 -2.25 -5.48 -5.57
N THR A 481 -3.28 -6.24 -5.23
CA THR A 481 -3.53 -6.69 -3.86
C THR A 481 -3.31 -8.19 -3.78
N LEU A 482 -2.53 -8.64 -2.79
CA LEU A 482 -2.24 -10.04 -2.53
C LEU A 482 -2.79 -10.42 -1.16
N THR A 483 -3.79 -11.30 -1.14
CA THR A 483 -4.49 -11.77 0.05
C THR A 483 -4.20 -13.25 0.24
N GLY A 484 -3.04 -13.54 0.82
CA GLY A 484 -2.64 -14.89 1.22
C GLY A 484 -2.42 -15.86 0.06
N VAL A 485 -1.79 -15.37 -1.00
CA VAL A 485 -1.47 -16.13 -2.21
C VAL A 485 -0.53 -17.27 -1.87
N GLN A 486 -0.90 -18.50 -2.23
CA GLN A 486 -0.07 -19.69 -2.01
C GLN A 486 0.92 -19.84 -3.16
N LEU A 487 2.20 -19.99 -2.83
CA LEU A 487 3.29 -20.17 -3.77
C LEU A 487 3.93 -21.55 -3.56
N ARG A 488 4.08 -22.34 -4.61
CA ARG A 488 4.80 -23.62 -4.56
C ARG A 488 6.31 -23.42 -4.62
N ALA A 489 7.06 -24.32 -3.99
CA ALA A 489 8.52 -24.33 -4.06
C ALA A 489 9.01 -24.95 -5.39
N LEU A 490 10.01 -24.29 -6.00
CA LEU A 490 10.68 -24.70 -7.23
C LEU A 490 12.19 -24.78 -7.01
N ASN A 491 12.84 -25.77 -7.61
CA ASN A 491 14.30 -25.83 -7.69
C ASN A 491 14.84 -24.70 -8.59
N ALA A 492 16.15 -24.47 -8.55
CA ALA A 492 16.82 -23.47 -9.38
C ALA A 492 16.60 -23.66 -10.90
N ASP A 493 16.32 -24.88 -11.35
CA ASP A 493 16.01 -25.21 -12.75
C ASP A 493 14.51 -25.10 -13.10
N GLY A 494 13.68 -24.61 -12.18
CA GLY A 494 12.25 -24.41 -12.35
C GLY A 494 11.40 -25.67 -12.18
N THR A 495 12.01 -26.82 -11.89
CA THR A 495 11.24 -28.04 -11.59
C THR A 495 10.61 -27.98 -10.20
N PRO A 496 9.48 -28.69 -9.94
CA PRO A 496 8.91 -28.77 -8.59
C PRO A 496 9.93 -29.26 -7.58
N ALA A 497 10.08 -28.51 -6.48
CA ALA A 497 10.94 -28.93 -5.38
C ALA A 497 10.35 -30.14 -4.64
N THR A 498 11.20 -30.86 -3.91
CA THR A 498 10.75 -31.93 -2.99
C THR A 498 9.99 -31.38 -1.78
N LEU A 499 10.15 -30.08 -1.49
CA LEU A 499 9.39 -29.35 -0.49
C LEU A 499 7.94 -29.17 -0.97
N THR A 500 7.00 -29.88 -0.34
CA THR A 500 5.58 -29.87 -0.73
C THR A 500 4.79 -28.73 -0.11
N ASP A 501 5.30 -28.12 0.95
CA ASP A 501 4.62 -27.04 1.66
C ASP A 501 4.76 -25.71 0.90
N ALA A 502 3.67 -24.94 0.87
CA ALA A 502 3.61 -23.66 0.17
C ALA A 502 4.10 -22.50 1.04
N ALA A 503 4.71 -21.49 0.41
CA ALA A 503 4.87 -20.18 1.03
C ALA A 503 3.60 -19.35 0.84
N THR A 504 3.28 -18.50 1.81
CA THR A 504 2.14 -17.59 1.73
C THR A 504 2.62 -16.17 1.48
N LEU A 505 2.11 -15.52 0.43
CA LEU A 505 2.44 -14.16 0.05
C LEU A 505 1.25 -13.21 0.31
N GLN A 506 1.54 -12.12 1.01
CA GLN A 506 0.61 -11.02 1.26
C GLN A 506 1.25 -9.70 0.86
N GLY A 507 0.45 -8.72 0.41
CA GLY A 507 1.00 -7.44 -0.03
C GLY A 507 0.00 -6.52 -0.70
N SER A 508 0.41 -5.27 -0.87
CA SER A 508 -0.30 -4.27 -1.66
C SER A 508 0.73 -3.47 -2.43
N PHE A 509 0.52 -3.29 -3.72
CA PHE A 509 1.42 -2.56 -4.61
C PHE A 509 0.63 -1.61 -5.48
N LEU A 510 1.28 -0.51 -5.83
CA LEU A 510 0.85 0.40 -6.88
C LEU A 510 1.97 0.42 -7.91
N THR A 511 1.68 0.01 -9.14
CA THR A 511 2.64 -0.04 -10.24
C THR A 511 2.31 0.98 -11.31
N ILE A 512 3.34 1.46 -12.01
CA ILE A 512 3.21 2.23 -13.25
C ILE A 512 3.38 1.26 -14.41
N GLU A 513 2.37 1.22 -15.28
CA GLU A 513 2.49 0.68 -16.61
C GLU A 513 3.03 1.78 -17.54
N TYR A 514 4.32 1.69 -17.86
CA TYR A 514 4.97 2.49 -18.88
C TYR A 514 5.14 1.64 -20.13
N ILE A 515 4.50 2.07 -21.22
CA ILE A 515 4.66 1.47 -22.54
C ILE A 515 5.68 2.31 -23.28
N ASP A 516 6.92 1.83 -23.45
CA ASP A 516 7.91 2.52 -24.27
C ASP A 516 7.58 2.35 -25.77
N PRO A 517 7.27 3.42 -26.52
CA PRO A 517 7.04 3.34 -27.96
C PRO A 517 8.27 2.84 -28.75
N ALA A 518 9.48 2.98 -28.22
CA ALA A 518 10.72 2.54 -28.87
C ALA A 518 10.93 1.02 -28.75
N GLU A 519 10.34 0.35 -27.76
CA GLU A 519 10.37 -1.11 -27.60
C GLU A 519 9.58 -1.85 -28.70
N PHE A 520 8.71 -1.17 -29.44
CA PHE A 520 7.96 -1.75 -30.57
C PHE A 520 8.79 -2.01 -31.82
N SER A 521 10.01 -1.46 -31.88
CA SER A 521 10.92 -1.73 -32.98
C SER A 521 12.02 -2.64 -32.46
N PRO A 522 12.06 -3.94 -32.81
CA PRO A 522 13.26 -4.72 -32.60
C PRO A 522 14.38 -4.01 -33.34
N GLN A 523 15.25 -3.31 -32.61
CA GLN A 523 16.54 -2.91 -33.15
C GLN A 523 17.27 -4.24 -33.36
N PRO A 524 17.56 -4.63 -34.62
CA PRO A 524 18.34 -5.83 -34.85
C PRO A 524 19.62 -5.69 -34.03
N ASN A 525 19.92 -6.71 -33.22
CA ASN A 525 21.23 -6.82 -32.62
C ASN A 525 22.18 -6.96 -33.80
N ASP A 526 22.94 -5.92 -34.14
CA ASP A 526 23.73 -5.92 -35.36
C ASP A 526 25.02 -6.69 -35.08
N CYS A 527 24.93 -8.02 -35.05
CA CYS A 527 26.05 -8.94 -34.86
C CYS A 527 27.00 -9.00 -36.05
N LEU A 528 27.02 -7.92 -36.84
CA LEU A 528 27.87 -7.77 -38.01
C LEU A 528 29.33 -7.91 -37.62
N GLY A 529 29.91 -9.04 -38.02
CA GLY A 529 31.33 -9.34 -37.87
C GLY A 529 31.67 -10.44 -36.86
N THR A 530 30.71 -11.02 -36.14
CA THR A 530 30.97 -12.19 -35.28
C THR A 530 30.76 -13.50 -36.03
N THR A 531 31.68 -14.45 -35.86
CA THR A 531 31.50 -15.84 -36.32
C THR A 531 30.73 -16.70 -35.32
N ASP A 532 30.68 -16.24 -34.06
CA ASP A 532 29.88 -16.84 -33.00
C ASP A 532 28.54 -16.12 -32.94
N HIS A 533 27.54 -16.75 -33.52
CA HIS A 533 26.17 -16.25 -33.55
C HIS A 533 25.21 -17.44 -33.69
N PHE A 534 24.25 -17.49 -32.79
CA PHE A 534 23.09 -18.36 -32.90
C PHE A 534 21.84 -17.62 -32.46
N PHE A 535 20.68 -18.11 -32.87
CA PHE A 535 19.41 -17.47 -32.60
C PHE A 535 18.41 -18.43 -31.98
N GLY A 536 17.62 -17.89 -31.05
CA GLY A 536 16.46 -18.56 -30.48
C GLY A 536 15.16 -18.05 -31.09
N GLN A 537 14.36 -18.97 -31.61
CA GLN A 537 13.02 -18.66 -32.09
C GLN A 537 11.99 -19.34 -31.20
N VAL A 538 11.17 -18.54 -30.50
CA VAL A 538 10.04 -19.06 -29.74
C VAL A 538 8.82 -19.31 -30.63
N SER A 539 8.06 -20.35 -30.29
CA SER A 539 6.91 -20.84 -31.07
C SER A 539 5.59 -20.06 -30.91
N PHE A 540 5.57 -18.99 -30.11
CA PHE A 540 4.36 -18.21 -29.77
C PHE A 540 4.66 -16.71 -29.80
N GLY A 541 3.65 -15.89 -30.12
CA GLY A 541 3.79 -14.45 -30.30
C GLY A 541 4.30 -14.06 -31.69
N ALA A 542 3.78 -12.98 -32.26
CA ALA A 542 4.22 -12.47 -33.56
C ALA A 542 5.47 -11.57 -33.41
N GLN A 543 6.53 -12.04 -32.74
CA GLN A 543 7.90 -11.46 -32.59
C GLN A 543 8.66 -12.35 -31.56
N THR A 544 9.97 -12.59 -31.54
CA THR A 544 11.19 -12.03 -32.18
C THR A 544 12.22 -13.18 -32.25
N VAL A 545 13.08 -13.21 -33.27
CA VAL A 545 14.28 -14.05 -33.27
C VAL A 545 15.29 -13.39 -32.31
N THR A 546 15.61 -14.03 -31.19
CA THR A 546 16.63 -13.54 -30.26
C THR A 546 17.99 -13.87 -30.85
N ASP A 547 18.63 -12.88 -31.48
CA ASP A 547 19.99 -12.97 -31.99
C ASP A 547 20.99 -12.92 -30.81
N ILE A 548 21.70 -14.02 -30.58
CA ILE A 548 22.63 -14.21 -29.47
C ILE A 548 24.07 -14.18 -29.98
N CYS A 549 24.81 -13.19 -29.48
CA CYS A 549 26.20 -12.95 -29.87
C CYS A 549 27.10 -13.04 -28.64
N PRO A 550 27.70 -14.22 -28.39
CA PRO A 550 28.60 -14.41 -27.27
C PRO A 550 29.88 -13.59 -27.47
N ALA A 551 30.17 -12.67 -26.55
CA ALA A 551 31.43 -11.96 -26.51
C ALA A 551 32.62 -12.90 -26.16
N PRO A 552 33.86 -12.59 -26.55
CA PRO A 552 35.04 -13.30 -26.03
C PRO A 552 35.04 -13.30 -24.49
N GLY A 553 35.10 -14.47 -23.86
CA GLY A 553 35.02 -14.64 -22.39
C GLY A 553 33.61 -14.92 -21.83
N SER A 554 32.57 -14.83 -22.65
CA SER A 554 31.19 -15.20 -22.27
C SER A 554 30.87 -16.69 -22.47
N LYS A 555 31.87 -17.49 -22.84
CA LYS A 555 31.75 -18.93 -23.05
C LYS A 555 32.75 -19.64 -22.16
N THR A 556 32.31 -20.68 -21.48
CA THR A 556 33.19 -21.53 -20.68
C THR A 556 32.94 -22.99 -21.03
N THR A 557 34.01 -23.77 -21.09
CA THR A 557 33.94 -25.22 -21.20
C THR A 557 34.55 -25.77 -19.93
N THR A 558 33.85 -26.66 -19.24
CA THR A 558 34.35 -27.37 -18.07
C THR A 558 34.38 -28.85 -18.38
N GLN A 559 35.52 -29.50 -18.14
CA GLN A 559 35.62 -30.95 -18.27
C GLN A 559 35.32 -31.62 -16.92
N SER A 560 34.31 -32.49 -16.91
CA SER A 560 34.06 -33.42 -15.80
C SER A 560 34.76 -34.76 -16.04
N GLY A 561 34.74 -35.66 -15.05
CA GLY A 561 35.36 -36.97 -15.16
C GLY A 561 34.93 -37.75 -16.41
N ALA A 562 35.80 -38.63 -16.92
CA ALA A 562 35.58 -39.46 -18.11
C ALA A 562 35.49 -38.72 -19.47
N GLY A 563 35.90 -37.45 -19.53
CA GLY A 563 35.96 -36.70 -20.80
C GLY A 563 34.65 -36.01 -21.20
N ASP A 564 33.67 -36.04 -20.29
CA ASP A 564 32.41 -35.33 -20.38
C ASP A 564 32.63 -33.81 -20.26
N LEU A 565 31.82 -33.03 -20.98
CA LEU A 565 31.97 -31.57 -21.06
C LEU A 565 30.67 -30.87 -20.70
N ASP A 566 30.78 -29.78 -19.94
CA ASP A 566 29.71 -28.82 -19.73
C ASP A 566 30.13 -27.49 -20.37
N ILE A 567 29.32 -26.98 -21.30
CA ILE A 567 29.59 -25.73 -22.01
C ILE A 567 28.53 -24.71 -21.60
N ASP A 568 28.96 -23.60 -21.01
CA ASP A 568 28.08 -22.48 -20.65
C ASP A 568 28.32 -21.31 -21.59
N VAL A 569 27.25 -20.71 -22.10
CA VAL A 569 27.29 -19.61 -23.06
C VAL A 569 26.36 -18.50 -22.60
N PHE A 570 26.94 -17.31 -22.43
CA PHE A 570 26.21 -16.08 -22.13
C PHE A 570 26.17 -15.19 -23.37
N GLY A 571 25.00 -14.71 -23.71
CA GLY A 571 24.79 -13.73 -24.77
C GLY A 571 24.50 -12.35 -24.23
N SER A 572 24.78 -11.33 -25.05
CA SER A 572 24.27 -9.98 -24.86
C SER A 572 23.22 -9.66 -25.93
N VAL A 573 22.05 -9.16 -25.51
CA VAL A 573 21.05 -8.56 -26.41
C VAL A 573 20.93 -7.06 -26.12
N PRO A 574 20.42 -6.22 -27.05
CA PRO A 574 20.40 -4.77 -26.88
C PRO A 574 19.54 -4.30 -25.70
N ILE A 575 18.66 -5.16 -25.19
CA ILE A 575 17.61 -4.79 -24.24
C ILE A 575 17.71 -5.65 -22.99
N GLY A 576 18.72 -5.38 -22.14
CA GLY A 576 18.78 -5.78 -20.73
C GLY A 576 18.72 -7.27 -20.37
N MET A 577 18.64 -8.19 -21.35
CA MET A 577 18.60 -9.64 -21.10
C MET A 577 19.98 -10.25 -21.30
N ASN A 578 20.26 -11.27 -20.48
CA ASN A 578 21.45 -12.10 -20.59
C ASN A 578 21.02 -13.53 -20.90
N PRO A 579 20.70 -13.85 -22.16
CA PRO A 579 20.36 -15.21 -22.53
C PRO A 579 21.52 -16.15 -22.19
N ARG A 580 21.20 -17.29 -21.59
CA ARG A 580 22.16 -18.31 -21.20
C ARG A 580 21.79 -19.63 -21.84
N VAL A 581 22.78 -20.31 -22.39
CA VAL A 581 22.64 -21.69 -22.89
C VAL A 581 23.72 -22.57 -22.25
N LEU A 582 23.27 -23.58 -21.52
CA LEU A 582 24.12 -24.62 -20.96
C LEU A 582 23.94 -25.93 -21.74
N LEU A 583 25.03 -26.48 -22.26
CA LEU A 583 25.06 -27.78 -22.91
C LEU A 583 25.81 -28.78 -22.04
N GLN A 584 25.23 -29.96 -21.84
CA GLN A 584 25.93 -31.11 -21.27
C GLN A 584 26.22 -32.12 -22.37
N ILE A 585 27.50 -32.44 -22.54
CA ILE A 585 28.00 -33.41 -23.52
C ILE A 585 28.55 -34.60 -22.75
N ARG A 586 28.01 -35.78 -23.03
CA ARG A 586 28.41 -37.04 -22.40
C ARG A 586 28.77 -38.04 -23.49
N GLY A 587 29.98 -38.62 -23.42
CA GLY A 587 30.46 -39.55 -24.45
C GLY A 587 30.46 -38.97 -25.89
N GLY A 588 30.60 -37.65 -26.03
CA GLY A 588 30.57 -36.95 -27.33
C GLY A 588 29.18 -36.63 -27.88
N VAL A 589 28.11 -36.92 -27.14
CA VAL A 589 26.71 -36.61 -27.52
C VAL A 589 26.14 -35.56 -26.57
N VAL A 590 25.38 -34.61 -27.10
CA VAL A 590 24.65 -33.64 -26.27
C VAL A 590 23.49 -34.36 -25.59
N THR A 591 23.52 -34.44 -24.26
CA THR A 591 22.49 -35.12 -23.46
C THR A 591 21.53 -34.14 -22.79
N ARG A 592 21.92 -32.88 -22.62
CA ARG A 592 21.08 -31.84 -22.06
C ARG A 592 21.38 -30.48 -22.70
N ILE A 593 20.34 -29.70 -22.96
CA ILE A 593 20.45 -28.28 -23.30
C ILE A 593 19.46 -27.52 -22.43
N ASP A 594 19.95 -26.57 -21.66
CA ASP A 594 19.16 -25.68 -20.82
C ASP A 594 19.34 -24.26 -21.34
N ALA A 595 18.23 -23.59 -21.66
CA ALA A 595 18.24 -22.25 -22.22
C ALA A 595 17.31 -21.33 -21.41
N SER A 596 17.87 -20.25 -20.86
CA SER A 596 17.14 -19.24 -20.08
C SER A 596 17.29 -17.86 -20.69
N GLY A 597 16.30 -16.98 -20.45
CA GLY A 597 16.31 -15.62 -21.00
C GLY A 597 16.15 -15.54 -22.52
N MET A 598 15.62 -16.60 -23.15
CA MET A 598 15.47 -16.70 -24.62
C MET A 598 14.32 -15.87 -25.19
N SER A 599 13.47 -15.31 -24.33
CA SER A 599 12.30 -14.53 -24.69
C SER A 599 12.12 -13.38 -23.72
N TYR A 600 11.45 -12.31 -24.17
CA TYR A 600 11.04 -11.21 -23.30
C TYR A 600 10.14 -11.66 -22.13
N SER A 601 9.50 -12.81 -22.25
CA SER A 601 8.65 -13.41 -21.22
C SER A 601 9.39 -14.25 -20.15
N GLY A 602 10.73 -14.28 -20.12
CA GLY A 602 11.48 -14.92 -19.04
C GLY A 602 11.37 -16.46 -18.95
N GLY A 603 11.07 -17.14 -20.07
CA GLY A 603 10.93 -18.61 -20.10
C GLY A 603 12.26 -19.37 -20.03
N ASN A 604 12.23 -20.52 -19.34
CA ASN A 604 13.28 -21.53 -19.33
C ASN A 604 12.86 -22.72 -20.22
N PHE A 605 13.79 -23.16 -21.06
CA PHE A 605 13.57 -24.24 -22.02
C PHE A 605 14.62 -25.31 -21.83
N LEU A 606 14.19 -26.57 -21.92
CA LEU A 606 15.04 -27.72 -21.66
C LEU A 606 14.84 -28.79 -22.72
N CYS A 607 15.93 -29.48 -22.95
CA CYS A 607 15.95 -30.80 -23.53
C CYS A 607 16.83 -31.72 -22.66
N THR A 608 16.39 -32.96 -22.41
CA THR A 608 17.14 -33.97 -21.61
C THR A 608 17.20 -35.36 -22.22
N SER A 609 16.43 -35.64 -23.27
CA SER A 609 16.38 -36.99 -23.88
C SER A 609 16.22 -36.99 -25.41
N ASP A 610 15.95 -35.83 -25.99
CA ASP A 610 15.56 -35.59 -27.38
C ASP A 610 16.42 -34.49 -28.03
N CYS A 611 17.65 -34.29 -27.54
CA CYS A 611 18.55 -33.18 -27.91
C CYS A 611 19.20 -33.45 -29.26
N SER A 612 18.35 -33.56 -30.26
CA SER A 612 18.65 -33.78 -31.65
C SER A 612 18.98 -32.44 -32.32
N ASN A 613 19.57 -32.51 -33.52
CA ASN A 613 19.96 -31.35 -34.30
C ASN A 613 21.03 -30.46 -33.64
N VAL A 614 21.86 -31.01 -32.76
CA VAL A 614 23.08 -30.37 -32.28
C VAL A 614 24.29 -31.17 -32.71
N VAL A 615 25.27 -30.49 -33.32
CA VAL A 615 26.54 -31.09 -33.75
C VAL A 615 27.66 -30.43 -32.96
N VAL A 616 28.47 -31.26 -32.28
CA VAL A 616 29.69 -30.82 -31.62
C VAL A 616 30.88 -31.34 -32.41
N GLY A 617 31.67 -30.42 -32.95
CA GLY A 617 32.88 -30.74 -33.70
C GLY A 617 33.98 -31.38 -32.85
N ALA A 618 34.90 -32.05 -33.53
CA ALA A 618 36.16 -32.46 -32.94
C ALA A 618 36.96 -31.23 -32.49
N PRO A 619 37.79 -31.33 -31.43
CA PRO A 619 38.64 -30.22 -31.01
C PRO A 619 39.66 -29.91 -32.12
N ASN A 620 39.85 -28.62 -32.40
CA ASN A 620 40.89 -28.17 -33.33
C ASN A 620 42.29 -28.20 -32.66
N GLY A 621 43.32 -27.71 -33.36
CA GLY A 621 44.70 -27.68 -32.83
C GLY A 621 44.88 -26.81 -31.56
N ALA A 622 43.93 -25.93 -31.24
CA ALA A 622 43.88 -25.12 -30.02
C ALA A 622 42.95 -25.72 -28.95
N GLY A 623 42.34 -26.87 -29.20
CA GLY A 623 41.38 -27.53 -28.30
C GLY A 623 39.95 -26.98 -28.37
N GLU A 624 39.69 -26.02 -29.25
CA GLU A 624 38.37 -25.39 -29.43
C GLU A 624 37.45 -26.31 -30.25
N ARG A 625 36.14 -26.21 -30.03
CA ARG A 625 35.12 -27.02 -30.71
C ARG A 625 34.04 -26.15 -31.31
N THR A 626 33.65 -26.40 -32.54
CA THR A 626 32.46 -25.78 -33.12
C THR A 626 31.21 -26.50 -32.61
N VAL A 627 30.27 -25.74 -32.04
CA VAL A 627 28.93 -26.23 -31.69
C VAL A 627 27.96 -25.62 -32.67
N THR A 628 27.15 -26.44 -33.32
CA THR A 628 26.15 -26.02 -34.31
C THR A 628 24.77 -26.52 -33.93
N PHE A 629 23.82 -25.60 -33.87
CA PHE A 629 22.39 -25.89 -33.74
C PHE A 629 21.74 -25.85 -35.13
N ASN A 630 21.08 -26.93 -35.52
CA ASN A 630 20.40 -27.11 -36.81
C ASN A 630 18.88 -27.23 -36.61
N GLY A 631 18.31 -26.35 -35.78
CA GLY A 631 16.92 -26.45 -35.36
C GLY A 631 16.75 -27.36 -34.16
N ALA A 632 17.61 -27.19 -33.15
CA ALA A 632 17.47 -27.90 -31.89
C ALA A 632 16.24 -27.39 -31.15
N VAL A 633 15.31 -28.28 -30.84
CA VAL A 633 14.04 -27.94 -30.21
C VAL A 633 14.16 -28.19 -28.72
N LEU A 634 13.87 -27.17 -27.92
CA LEU A 634 13.79 -27.28 -26.47
C LEU A 634 12.36 -27.00 -26.05
N HIS A 635 11.89 -27.71 -25.04
CA HIS A 635 10.55 -27.62 -24.52
C HIS A 635 10.52 -26.72 -23.28
N GLU A 636 9.49 -25.89 -23.16
CA GLU A 636 9.31 -25.09 -21.96
C GLU A 636 9.15 -26.00 -20.73
N ILE A 637 9.93 -25.75 -19.67
CA ILE A 637 9.94 -26.58 -18.46
C ILE A 637 8.69 -26.34 -17.61
N GLU A 638 8.10 -25.15 -17.70
CA GLU A 638 6.90 -24.77 -16.96
C GLU A 638 6.04 -23.78 -17.77
N PRO A 639 4.81 -24.13 -18.17
CA PRO A 639 3.92 -23.20 -18.84
C PRO A 639 3.52 -22.08 -17.87
N ALA A 640 3.69 -20.81 -18.26
CA ALA A 640 3.17 -19.66 -17.52
C ALA A 640 1.63 -19.51 -17.66
N ASP A 641 0.89 -20.63 -17.67
CA ASP A 641 -0.53 -20.75 -18.07
C ASP A 641 -0.82 -20.14 -19.45
N LEU A 642 0.13 -20.33 -20.37
CA LEU A 642 -0.02 -19.97 -21.77
C LEU A 642 -0.43 -21.20 -22.57
N PRO A 643 -1.52 -21.15 -23.36
CA PRO A 643 -2.03 -22.33 -24.05
C PRO A 643 -1.03 -22.89 -25.07
N GLY A 644 -0.73 -24.20 -24.97
CA GLY A 644 -0.02 -24.99 -25.99
C GLY A 644 1.33 -25.60 -25.57
N ASN A 645 1.86 -26.53 -26.38
CA ASN A 645 3.23 -27.04 -26.25
C ASN A 645 4.20 -26.00 -26.82
N ARG A 646 4.80 -25.18 -25.94
CA ARG A 646 5.74 -24.14 -26.34
C ARG A 646 7.14 -24.70 -26.43
N THR A 647 7.79 -24.38 -27.54
CA THR A 647 9.18 -24.68 -27.82
C THR A 647 9.96 -23.42 -28.15
N VAL A 648 11.27 -23.49 -27.90
CA VAL A 648 12.26 -22.63 -28.56
C VAL A 648 13.06 -23.49 -29.53
N THR A 649 13.33 -22.94 -30.70
CA THR A 649 14.19 -23.55 -31.71
C THR A 649 15.50 -22.78 -31.77
N LEU A 650 16.62 -23.45 -31.50
CA LEU A 650 17.96 -22.88 -31.61
C LEU A 650 18.55 -23.19 -32.99
N ASN A 651 19.17 -22.18 -33.61
CA ASN A 651 19.86 -22.31 -34.89
C ASN A 651 21.13 -21.45 -34.94
N GLY A 652 22.15 -21.89 -35.65
CA GLY A 652 23.41 -21.16 -35.80
C GLY A 652 24.57 -21.88 -35.12
N SER A 653 25.65 -21.17 -34.81
CA SER A 653 26.86 -21.81 -34.29
C SER A 653 27.73 -20.89 -33.46
N PHE A 654 28.53 -21.50 -32.59
CA PHE A 654 29.59 -20.82 -31.86
C PHE A 654 30.80 -21.74 -31.66
N ILE A 655 31.95 -21.15 -31.35
CA ILE A 655 33.19 -21.85 -30.99
C ILE A 655 33.30 -21.92 -29.47
N ALA A 656 33.21 -23.13 -28.92
CA ALA A 656 33.46 -23.40 -27.51
C ALA A 656 34.97 -23.40 -27.23
N PRO A 657 35.43 -22.73 -26.15
CA PRO A 657 36.84 -22.73 -25.77
C PRO A 657 37.30 -24.13 -25.31
N PRO A 658 38.62 -24.39 -25.24
CA PRO A 658 39.12 -25.60 -24.59
C PRO A 658 38.71 -25.65 -23.10
N PRO A 659 38.60 -26.86 -22.51
CA PRO A 659 38.27 -27.02 -21.09
C PRO A 659 39.34 -26.52 -20.11
#